data_AF-A0A9R0QUH2-F1
#
_entry.id   AF-A0A9R0QUH2-F1
#
_cell.length_a   1.000
_cell.length_b   1.000
_cell.length_c   1.000
_cell.angle_alpha   90.00
_cell.angle_beta   90.00
_cell.angle_gamma   90.00
#
_symmetry.space_group_name_H-M   'P 1'
#
loop_
_entity.id
_entity.type
_entity.pdbx_description
1 polymer ?
#
loop_
_entity_poly.entity_id
_entity_poly.type
_entity_poly.pdbx_seq_one_letter_code
_entity_poly.pdbx_strand_id
1 'polypeptide(L)'
;MDNSFCLIIMRLFLYIKETYSTQLAFQFLSDIHRLRNGGDDYSEEPVEVHHVEEAFVDSLLSGAKSHPQDVLLKLQKENLYKQEAEENSRFVHKLGLYKLQCCLLMNGLVHEPNEDATMNAMNDELPRIQEQVYYGHIQSHTDVLEKFLSESSYKRYNPSITGKSTEKKRFVSLFASYHQEDSVLHDISYLHSHGTGDDAKPVTHLLAVDLSSVTGTKLLHEAIRYLMDGSNTARVGLLLYARSDSVSTILLMKDIIDRTISSFSGKEKVLDFLYGLCKYYEGQHMAASSAAGDTLSSIKDKVYSLAAETGLPVDDYKAWLASFSADTILKGIDKLSDFLFGQLGLEFGSNAVITNGRIFVVDDGDSFLNDDLGLLESMEYELRTKYIHEIIEEVEWAGVDPDYLTSKFYNDITMLVSSSMSIRERPSERAHFEILNAEYSAIKLNSMNSSVHIDAVIDPLSPAGQKLSPLLRILSRQIQPSMRIVLNPISSLADLPLKNYYRFVLPSMDDFSSTDFSVHGPTAFFSNMPLSKTLTMNIDVPEPWLVEPVVAIHDLDNILLENLGDVRTLQAVYELEALLLTGHCMEKDREPPRGLQFILGTKQRPHLVDTLVMSNLGYWQMKVSPGVWYLQLAPGRSADLYELPSKLIAIDSLRGKLLHIEVQKKKGKEHEDLLNADDDNHVQEKTDNKGWNTNLLKWASSFISGDASLKKKAEKNTDLKDARQGETINIFSVASGHLYERFLKIMILSVLKKTQRPVKFWFIKNYLSPQFKDVIPHMALEYGFEYELITYKWPTWLHKQKEKQRIIWAYKILFLDVIFPLSLRKVIFVDADQIVRTDMGELYDMDLKGRPLAYTPFCDNNKEMDGYRFWKQGFWKDHLRGRPYHISALYVVDLAKFRQTAAGDNLRVVYETLSKDPNSLSNLDQDLPNYAQHTVPIFSLPQEWLWCESWCGNATKARAKTIDLCNNPMTKEPKLQGAKRIVPEWVDFDAEARHVTARILGEHVEEIAEATPPSSESDAPKPDHEDSSQDAKDEL
;
A
#
# COMPACT_ATOMS: atom_id res chain seq x y z
N MET A 1 -22.98 1.35 41.77
CA MET A 1 -22.04 2.39 41.30
C MET A 1 -21.96 3.56 42.30
N ASP A 2 -21.90 3.30 43.61
CA ASP A 2 -22.16 4.34 44.61
C ASP A 2 -20.92 5.06 45.20
N ASN A 3 -19.72 4.88 44.62
CA ASN A 3 -18.50 5.59 45.06
C ASN A 3 -17.49 5.77 43.90
N SER A 4 -17.93 6.31 42.76
CA SER A 4 -16.99 6.66 41.68
C SER A 4 -16.23 7.95 42.02
N PHE A 5 -14.91 7.90 42.00
CA PHE A 5 -14.00 9.03 42.23
C PHE A 5 -14.32 10.26 41.37
N CYS A 6 -14.73 10.04 40.12
CA CYS A 6 -15.16 11.08 39.19
C CYS A 6 -16.39 11.85 39.69
N LEU A 7 -17.35 11.16 40.32
CA LEU A 7 -18.54 11.82 40.88
C LEU A 7 -18.16 12.76 42.03
N ILE A 8 -17.13 12.46 42.82
CA ILE A 8 -16.67 13.32 43.90
C ILE A 8 -16.05 14.61 43.32
N ILE A 9 -15.17 14.50 42.33
CA ILE A 9 -14.57 15.67 41.66
C ILE A 9 -15.65 16.56 41.03
N MET A 10 -16.63 15.97 40.32
CA MET A 10 -17.73 16.73 39.70
C MET A 10 -18.55 17.48 40.75
N ARG A 11 -18.84 16.84 41.89
CA ARG A 11 -19.62 17.47 42.98
C ARG A 11 -18.85 18.60 43.66
N LEU A 12 -17.54 18.44 43.87
CA LEU A 12 -16.69 19.51 44.42
C LEU A 12 -16.55 20.67 43.44
N PHE A 13 -16.39 20.39 42.15
CA PHE A 13 -16.35 21.40 41.10
C PHE A 13 -17.65 22.22 41.05
N LEU A 14 -18.81 21.54 41.04
CA LEU A 14 -20.12 22.19 41.06
C LEU A 14 -20.31 23.04 42.33
N TYR A 15 -19.91 22.51 43.48
CA TYR A 15 -19.94 23.26 44.74
C TYR A 15 -19.09 24.54 44.69
N ILE A 16 -17.84 24.46 44.20
CA ILE A 16 -16.96 25.64 44.10
C ILE A 16 -17.52 26.65 43.09
N LYS A 17 -18.02 26.18 41.95
CA LYS A 17 -18.59 27.03 40.89
C LYS A 17 -19.80 27.81 41.40
N GLU A 18 -20.74 27.15 42.07
CA GLU A 18 -21.99 27.76 42.55
C GLU A 18 -21.79 28.60 43.82
N THR A 19 -20.86 28.20 44.70
CA THR A 19 -20.64 28.89 45.99
C THR A 19 -19.65 30.06 45.89
N TYR A 20 -18.67 29.97 44.98
CA TYR A 20 -17.59 30.93 44.86
C TYR A 20 -17.52 31.54 43.46
N SER A 21 -16.85 30.88 42.52
CA SER A 21 -16.73 31.36 41.14
C SER A 21 -16.31 30.26 40.17
N THR A 22 -16.65 30.43 38.90
CA THR A 22 -16.20 29.55 37.81
C THR A 22 -14.67 29.51 37.70
N GLN A 23 -13.97 30.63 37.93
CA GLN A 23 -12.51 30.70 37.85
C GLN A 23 -11.84 29.82 38.91
N LEU A 24 -12.33 29.86 40.16
CA LEU A 24 -11.83 29.02 41.24
C LEU A 24 -12.12 27.54 40.99
N ALA A 25 -13.26 27.20 40.38
CA ALA A 25 -13.59 25.82 40.03
C ALA A 25 -12.61 25.25 38.98
N PHE A 26 -12.19 26.05 37.99
CA PHE A 26 -11.15 25.63 37.04
C PHE A 26 -9.76 25.59 37.66
N GLN A 27 -9.45 26.53 38.58
CA GLN A 27 -8.19 26.50 39.33
C GLN A 27 -8.05 25.22 40.17
N PHE A 28 -9.15 24.77 40.80
CA PHE A 28 -9.22 23.48 41.49
C PHE A 28 -8.83 22.29 40.59
N LEU A 29 -9.32 22.24 39.35
CA LEU A 29 -8.92 21.18 38.41
C LEU A 29 -7.43 21.28 38.04
N SER A 30 -6.89 22.50 37.90
CA SER A 30 -5.47 22.72 37.64
C SER A 30 -4.58 22.33 38.83
N ASP A 31 -5.05 22.56 40.06
CA ASP A 31 -4.34 22.19 41.28
C ASP A 31 -4.31 20.66 41.45
N ILE A 32 -5.40 19.95 41.14
CA ILE A 32 -5.41 18.47 41.06
C ILE A 32 -4.33 18.00 40.07
N HIS A 33 -4.25 18.62 38.89
CA HIS A 33 -3.26 18.24 37.89
C HIS A 33 -1.82 18.51 38.35
N ARG A 34 -1.57 19.65 38.99
CA ARG A 34 -0.26 20.01 39.54
C ARG A 34 0.20 19.04 40.63
N LEU A 35 -0.69 18.70 41.56
CA LEU A 35 -0.41 17.77 42.66
C LEU A 35 -0.15 16.35 42.16
N ARG A 36 -0.85 15.94 41.09
CA ARG A 36 -0.61 14.64 40.43
C ARG A 36 0.79 14.52 39.82
N ASN A 37 1.29 15.58 39.17
CA ASN A 37 2.49 15.50 38.32
C ASN A 37 3.80 15.93 39.01
N GLY A 38 3.80 16.17 40.33
CA GLY A 38 5.03 16.43 41.08
C GLY A 38 5.86 17.63 40.58
N GLY A 39 5.22 18.61 39.96
CA GLY A 39 5.84 19.88 39.60
C GLY A 39 6.50 19.98 38.21
N ASP A 40 6.90 18.90 37.53
CA ASP A 40 7.60 19.04 36.22
C ASP A 40 7.67 17.77 35.31
N ASP A 41 6.80 16.76 35.43
CA ASP A 41 6.84 15.64 34.47
C ASP A 41 5.48 14.99 34.12
N TYR A 42 5.32 14.58 32.86
CA TYR A 42 4.14 13.88 32.32
C TYR A 42 4.15 12.39 32.73
N SER A 43 3.98 12.09 34.02
CA SER A 43 3.71 10.72 34.45
C SER A 43 2.21 10.39 34.38
N GLU A 44 1.87 9.19 33.92
CA GLU A 44 0.50 8.64 33.89
C GLU A 44 0.11 7.99 35.23
N GLU A 45 0.45 8.60 36.37
CA GLU A 45 -0.02 8.08 37.66
C GLU A 45 -1.52 8.35 37.87
N PRO A 46 -2.29 7.39 38.42
CA PRO A 46 -3.72 7.55 38.65
C PRO A 46 -3.98 8.62 39.72
N VAL A 47 -5.04 9.42 39.54
CA VAL A 47 -5.41 10.45 40.52
C VAL A 47 -5.91 9.79 41.81
N GLU A 48 -5.19 9.99 42.90
CA GLU A 48 -5.60 9.56 44.24
C GLU A 48 -6.46 10.58 45.02
N VAL A 49 -7.15 10.10 46.06
CA VAL A 49 -8.05 10.90 46.92
C VAL A 49 -7.33 12.06 47.59
N HIS A 50 -6.09 11.86 48.02
CA HIS A 50 -5.33 12.90 48.71
C HIS A 50 -5.03 14.11 47.79
N HIS A 51 -4.78 13.89 46.49
CA HIS A 51 -4.61 14.98 45.52
C HIS A 51 -5.86 15.85 45.38
N VAL A 52 -7.05 15.24 45.43
CA VAL A 52 -8.33 15.95 45.29
C VAL A 52 -8.68 16.70 46.56
N GLU A 53 -8.44 16.09 47.73
CA GLU A 53 -8.65 16.74 49.02
C GLU A 53 -7.69 17.91 49.23
N GLU A 54 -6.40 17.75 48.89
CA GLU A 54 -5.39 18.80 48.98
C GLU A 54 -5.66 19.93 47.99
N ALA A 55 -5.98 19.63 46.73
CA ALA A 55 -6.39 20.66 45.75
C ALA A 55 -7.64 21.43 46.20
N PHE A 56 -8.62 20.74 46.81
CA PHE A 56 -9.84 21.36 47.31
C PHE A 56 -9.53 22.32 48.47
N VAL A 57 -8.65 21.91 49.39
CA VAL A 57 -8.18 22.75 50.49
C VAL A 57 -7.44 23.97 49.94
N ASP A 58 -6.46 23.77 49.04
CA ASP A 58 -5.66 24.83 48.42
C ASP A 58 -6.50 25.87 47.68
N SER A 59 -7.51 25.42 46.92
CA SER A 59 -8.42 26.29 46.20
C SER A 59 -9.37 27.10 47.11
N LEU A 60 -9.64 26.62 48.33
CA LEU A 60 -10.57 27.27 49.29
C LEU A 60 -9.87 28.15 50.33
N LEU A 61 -8.56 28.00 50.52
CA LEU A 61 -7.77 28.73 51.53
C LEU A 61 -7.80 30.26 51.35
N SER A 62 -8.17 30.78 50.18
CA SER A 62 -8.28 32.23 49.94
C SER A 62 -9.66 32.84 50.20
N GLY A 63 -10.70 32.07 50.55
CA GLY A 63 -12.07 32.62 50.63
C GLY A 63 -13.13 31.92 51.49
N ALA A 64 -12.84 30.83 52.22
CA ALA A 64 -13.87 30.04 52.87
C ALA A 64 -14.38 30.60 54.22
N LYS A 65 -15.71 30.51 54.45
CA LYS A 65 -16.40 30.83 55.73
C LYS A 65 -16.47 29.63 56.71
N SER A 66 -16.11 28.42 56.28
CA SER A 66 -16.18 27.16 57.03
C SER A 66 -15.00 26.25 56.67
N HIS A 67 -14.62 25.34 57.57
CA HIS A 67 -13.46 24.47 57.39
C HIS A 67 -13.66 23.50 56.20
N PRO A 68 -12.69 23.31 55.28
CA PRO A 68 -12.83 22.47 54.09
C PRO A 68 -13.26 21.02 54.37
N GLN A 69 -12.76 20.43 55.46
CA GLN A 69 -13.15 19.08 55.91
C GLN A 69 -14.64 18.96 56.26
N ASP A 70 -15.25 20.01 56.81
CA ASP A 70 -16.69 20.01 57.15
C ASP A 70 -17.56 20.06 55.90
N VAL A 71 -17.08 20.73 54.84
CA VAL A 71 -17.75 20.83 53.55
C VAL A 71 -17.72 19.49 52.80
N LEU A 72 -16.58 18.79 52.82
CA LEU A 72 -16.44 17.43 52.28
C LEU A 72 -17.40 16.44 52.97
N LEU A 73 -17.46 16.48 54.30
CA LEU A 73 -18.38 15.66 55.10
C LEU A 73 -19.86 16.01 54.85
N LYS A 74 -20.17 17.30 54.66
CA LYS A 74 -21.52 17.77 54.35
C LYS A 74 -21.96 17.34 52.95
N LEU A 75 -21.09 17.47 51.95
CA LEU A 75 -21.35 16.96 50.60
C LEU A 75 -21.58 15.44 50.62
N GLN A 76 -20.77 14.66 51.35
CA GLN A 76 -20.98 13.22 51.44
C GLN A 76 -22.30 12.83 52.13
N LYS A 77 -22.71 13.53 53.19
CA LYS A 77 -23.93 13.20 53.96
C LYS A 77 -25.23 13.72 53.34
N GLU A 78 -25.22 14.89 52.71
CA GLU A 78 -26.44 15.57 52.25
C GLU A 78 -26.78 15.30 50.77
N ASN A 79 -26.02 14.44 50.06
CA ASN A 79 -26.20 14.16 48.63
C ASN A 79 -26.26 15.41 47.71
N LEU A 80 -25.75 16.56 48.17
CA LEU A 80 -25.71 17.78 47.37
C LEU A 80 -24.98 17.53 46.03
N TYR A 81 -25.56 18.04 44.95
CA TYR A 81 -25.11 17.89 43.57
C TYR A 81 -24.97 16.45 43.04
N LYS A 82 -25.42 15.43 43.79
CA LYS A 82 -25.35 14.02 43.35
C LYS A 82 -26.21 13.78 42.12
N GLN A 83 -27.47 14.25 42.14
CA GLN A 83 -28.39 14.09 41.03
C GLN A 83 -27.88 14.78 39.75
N GLU A 84 -27.40 16.01 39.86
CA GLU A 84 -26.84 16.77 38.73
C GLU A 84 -25.58 16.10 38.16
N ALA A 85 -24.69 15.59 39.02
CA ALA A 85 -23.50 14.84 38.57
C ALA A 85 -23.88 13.52 37.86
N GLU A 86 -24.90 12.82 38.34
CA GLU A 86 -25.44 11.62 37.69
C GLU A 86 -26.13 11.94 36.36
N GLU A 87 -26.91 13.03 36.29
CA GLU A 87 -27.56 13.50 35.05
C GLU A 87 -26.52 13.89 34.00
N ASN A 88 -25.46 14.61 34.38
CA ASN A 88 -24.33 14.92 33.49
C ASN A 88 -23.64 13.65 32.99
N SER A 89 -23.41 12.67 33.86
CA SER A 89 -22.81 11.39 33.48
C SER A 89 -23.72 10.60 32.51
N ARG A 90 -25.03 10.59 32.75
CA ARG A 90 -26.01 9.99 31.85
C ARG A 90 -26.08 10.71 30.52
N PHE A 91 -25.95 12.04 30.50
CA PHE A 91 -25.93 12.83 29.27
C PHE A 91 -24.73 12.46 28.39
N VAL A 92 -23.53 12.38 28.97
CA VAL A 92 -22.31 11.92 28.27
C VAL A 92 -22.47 10.49 27.74
N HIS A 93 -23.07 9.60 28.54
CA HIS A 93 -23.35 8.23 28.12
C HIS A 93 -24.37 8.15 26.99
N LYS A 94 -25.42 8.97 27.02
CA LYS A 94 -26.43 9.08 25.96
C LYS A 94 -25.83 9.57 24.66
N LEU A 95 -24.95 10.57 24.73
CA LEU A 95 -24.18 11.06 23.58
C LEU A 95 -23.14 10.04 23.06
N GLY A 96 -22.89 8.94 23.78
CA GLY A 96 -21.92 7.91 23.38
C GLY A 96 -20.45 8.35 23.51
N LEU A 97 -20.19 9.43 24.24
CA LEU A 97 -18.85 9.98 24.44
C LEU A 97 -18.09 9.31 25.59
N TYR A 98 -18.74 8.41 26.34
CA TYR A 98 -18.18 7.79 27.55
C TYR A 98 -16.98 6.86 27.30
N LYS A 99 -16.82 6.35 26.06
CA LYS A 99 -15.66 5.53 25.65
C LYS A 99 -14.51 6.39 25.13
N LEU A 100 -14.76 7.64 24.77
CA LEU A 100 -13.72 8.57 24.34
C LEU A 100 -13.03 9.16 25.56
N GLN A 101 -11.74 9.46 25.43
CA GLN A 101 -11.01 10.26 26.41
C GLN A 101 -11.43 11.74 26.29
N CYS A 102 -10.48 12.67 26.37
CA CYS A 102 -10.72 14.07 26.02
C CYS A 102 -11.07 14.15 24.53
N CYS A 103 -12.19 14.75 24.16
CA CYS A 103 -12.58 14.96 22.75
C CYS A 103 -13.09 16.38 22.55
N LEU A 104 -12.84 16.96 21.38
CA LEU A 104 -13.36 18.26 21.00
C LEU A 104 -14.73 18.09 20.34
N LEU A 105 -15.73 18.78 20.88
CA LEU A 105 -17.05 18.92 20.27
C LEU A 105 -17.15 20.29 19.62
N MET A 106 -17.31 20.33 18.30
CA MET A 106 -17.45 21.58 17.54
C MET A 106 -18.59 21.44 16.53
N ASN A 107 -19.57 22.36 16.58
CA ASN A 107 -20.74 22.38 15.68
C ASN A 107 -21.51 21.04 15.58
N GLY A 108 -21.54 20.24 16.65
CA GLY A 108 -22.21 18.93 16.66
C GLY A 108 -21.37 17.77 16.12
N LEU A 109 -20.10 18.01 15.78
CA LEU A 109 -19.14 17.01 15.34
C LEU A 109 -18.14 16.66 16.45
N VAL A 110 -17.71 15.40 16.47
CA VAL A 110 -16.72 14.88 17.42
C VAL A 110 -15.35 14.78 16.75
N HIS A 111 -14.36 15.44 17.33
CA HIS A 111 -12.96 15.40 16.91
C HIS A 111 -12.12 14.68 17.97
N GLU A 112 -11.31 13.72 17.51
CA GLU A 112 -10.37 13.00 18.38
C GLU A 112 -9.28 13.95 18.89
N PRO A 113 -8.76 13.70 20.09
CA PRO A 113 -7.74 14.56 20.68
C PRO A 113 -6.43 14.46 19.90
N ASN A 114 -6.00 15.55 19.28
CA ASN A 114 -4.62 15.76 18.83
C ASN A 114 -4.25 17.24 19.00
N GLU A 115 -2.95 17.56 18.98
CA GLU A 115 -2.45 18.93 19.24
C GLU A 115 -3.06 19.96 18.27
N ASP A 116 -3.33 19.55 17.03
CA ASP A 116 -3.87 20.39 15.97
C ASP A 116 -5.40 20.28 15.80
N ALA A 117 -6.10 19.54 16.66
CA ALA A 117 -7.48 19.10 16.40
C ALA A 117 -8.44 20.28 16.29
N THR A 118 -8.23 21.27 17.15
CA THR A 118 -8.99 22.52 17.17
C THR A 118 -8.73 23.34 15.90
N MET A 119 -7.48 23.50 15.49
CA MET A 119 -7.14 24.26 14.28
C MET A 119 -7.67 23.57 13.02
N ASN A 120 -7.55 22.25 12.95
CA ASN A 120 -8.09 21.46 11.85
C ASN A 120 -9.62 21.55 11.81
N ALA A 121 -10.31 21.37 12.94
CA ALA A 121 -11.77 21.50 13.02
C ALA A 121 -12.25 22.91 12.59
N MET A 122 -11.54 23.96 13.00
CA MET A 122 -11.83 25.33 12.58
C MET A 122 -11.62 25.54 11.08
N ASN A 123 -10.53 25.01 10.53
CA ASN A 123 -10.23 25.10 9.10
C ASN A 123 -11.22 24.31 8.24
N ASP A 124 -11.78 23.21 8.76
CA ASP A 124 -12.79 22.40 8.08
C ASP A 124 -14.18 23.09 8.09
N GLU A 125 -14.58 23.69 9.22
CA GLU A 125 -15.90 24.30 9.38
C GLU A 125 -15.99 25.72 8.77
N LEU A 126 -14.89 26.48 8.72
CA LEU A 126 -14.90 27.86 8.22
C LEU A 126 -15.35 27.98 6.75
N PRO A 127 -14.83 27.19 5.78
CA PRO A 127 -15.31 27.23 4.40
C PRO A 127 -16.79 26.91 4.28
N ARG A 128 -17.29 25.98 5.11
CA ARG A 128 -18.69 25.56 5.12
C ARG A 128 -19.62 26.68 5.59
N ILE A 129 -19.23 27.41 6.63
CA ILE A 129 -19.97 28.60 7.08
C ILE A 129 -19.92 29.70 6.01
N GLN A 130 -18.75 29.95 5.42
CA GLN A 130 -18.57 30.96 4.37
C GLN A 130 -19.46 30.68 3.15
N GLU A 131 -19.54 29.43 2.72
CA GLU A 131 -20.39 28.98 1.61
C GLU A 131 -21.87 29.27 1.91
N GLN A 132 -22.35 28.90 3.09
CA GLN A 132 -23.74 29.12 3.52
C GLN A 132 -24.09 30.61 3.61
N VAL A 133 -23.16 31.47 4.00
CA VAL A 133 -23.32 32.93 3.96
C VAL A 133 -23.36 33.42 2.50
N TYR A 134 -22.45 32.93 1.64
CA TYR A 134 -22.36 33.34 0.25
C TYR A 134 -23.64 33.05 -0.55
N TYR A 135 -24.25 31.88 -0.33
CA TYR A 135 -25.54 31.51 -0.93
C TYR A 135 -26.76 32.12 -0.24
N GLY A 136 -26.57 32.94 0.81
CA GLY A 136 -27.64 33.64 1.50
C GLY A 136 -28.50 32.75 2.41
N HIS A 137 -28.06 31.53 2.70
CA HIS A 137 -28.70 30.62 3.65
C HIS A 137 -28.44 31.00 5.11
N ILE A 138 -27.40 31.79 5.39
CA ILE A 138 -27.15 32.44 6.69
C ILE A 138 -27.33 33.94 6.50
N GLN A 139 -28.18 34.53 7.32
CA GLN A 139 -28.49 35.95 7.30
C GLN A 139 -28.22 36.57 8.68
N SER A 140 -28.32 37.89 8.80
CA SER A 140 -28.03 38.61 10.05
C SER A 140 -28.90 38.20 11.25
N HIS A 141 -30.01 37.51 11.03
CA HIS A 141 -30.93 37.03 12.07
C HIS A 141 -30.90 35.50 12.27
N THR A 142 -30.02 34.79 11.54
CA THR A 142 -29.88 33.34 11.66
C THR A 142 -28.97 33.00 12.84
N ASP A 143 -29.45 32.18 13.78
CA ASP A 143 -28.55 31.54 14.75
C ASP A 143 -27.71 30.49 14.01
N VAL A 144 -26.42 30.80 13.85
CA VAL A 144 -25.49 29.95 13.10
C VAL A 144 -25.33 28.60 13.79
N LEU A 145 -25.28 28.55 15.12
CA LEU A 145 -25.09 27.31 15.84
C LEU A 145 -26.32 26.41 15.72
N GLU A 146 -27.52 26.97 15.93
CA GLU A 146 -28.77 26.21 15.82
C GLU A 146 -28.95 25.62 14.41
N LYS A 147 -28.64 26.41 13.38
CA LYS A 147 -28.70 25.95 11.98
C LYS A 147 -27.80 24.74 11.74
N PHE A 148 -26.52 24.82 12.13
CA PHE A 148 -25.58 23.71 11.91
C PHE A 148 -25.94 22.46 12.72
N LEU A 149 -26.43 22.65 13.96
CA LEU A 149 -26.94 21.55 14.76
C LEU A 149 -28.16 20.89 14.10
N SER A 150 -29.05 21.66 13.46
CA SER A 150 -30.22 21.10 12.76
C SER A 150 -29.87 20.35 11.47
N GLU A 151 -28.83 20.78 10.74
CA GLU A 151 -28.48 20.24 9.43
C GLU A 151 -27.50 19.06 9.50
N SER A 152 -26.67 18.96 10.55
CA SER A 152 -25.53 18.01 10.53
C SER A 152 -25.10 17.46 11.88
N SER A 153 -25.89 17.65 12.94
CA SER A 153 -25.59 16.99 14.21
C SER A 153 -26.19 15.59 14.25
N TYR A 154 -25.40 14.65 14.77
CA TYR A 154 -25.90 13.35 15.17
C TYR A 154 -26.31 13.41 16.65
N LYS A 155 -27.46 12.82 16.99
CA LYS A 155 -27.97 12.78 18.38
C LYS A 155 -27.08 11.97 19.33
N ARG A 156 -26.23 11.11 18.76
CA ARG A 156 -25.31 10.21 19.46
C ARG A 156 -24.07 10.00 18.62
N TYR A 157 -22.93 9.80 19.28
CA TYR A 157 -21.68 9.40 18.67
C TYR A 157 -21.38 7.95 19.00
N ASN A 158 -21.12 7.14 17.98
CA ASN A 158 -20.60 5.80 18.14
C ASN A 158 -19.46 5.62 17.13
N PRO A 159 -18.20 5.48 17.58
CA PRO A 159 -17.04 5.49 16.68
C PRO A 159 -17.09 4.36 15.65
N SER A 160 -17.62 3.19 16.05
CA SER A 160 -17.82 2.04 15.17
C SER A 160 -18.79 2.33 14.02
N ILE A 161 -19.72 3.28 14.22
CA ILE A 161 -20.72 3.69 13.23
C ILE A 161 -20.25 4.91 12.41
N THR A 162 -19.79 5.97 13.07
CA THR A 162 -19.44 7.25 12.42
C THR A 162 -18.19 7.12 11.56
N GLY A 163 -17.22 6.31 12.00
CA GLY A 163 -16.07 5.89 11.20
C GLY A 163 -14.98 6.95 11.04
N LYS A 164 -14.22 7.17 12.12
CA LYS A 164 -12.84 7.70 12.08
C LYS A 164 -11.77 6.66 12.43
N SER A 165 -12.16 5.45 12.87
CA SER A 165 -11.21 4.36 13.08
C SER A 165 -10.57 3.94 11.75
N THR A 166 -9.26 3.68 11.78
CA THR A 166 -8.43 3.17 10.67
C THR A 166 -8.96 1.87 10.03
N GLU A 167 -9.93 1.20 10.66
CA GLU A 167 -10.58 0.00 10.15
C GLU A 167 -11.60 0.30 9.02
N LYS A 168 -11.39 -0.37 7.89
CA LYS A 168 -12.26 -0.29 6.71
C LYS A 168 -13.65 -0.85 7.04
N LYS A 169 -14.68 0.00 6.92
CA LYS A 169 -16.10 -0.39 7.08
C LYS A 169 -16.41 -1.63 6.23
N ARG A 170 -16.99 -2.66 6.84
CA ARG A 170 -17.33 -3.93 6.18
C ARG A 170 -18.67 -3.84 5.46
N PHE A 171 -18.66 -4.07 4.15
CA PHE A 171 -19.86 -4.14 3.31
C PHE A 171 -19.94 -5.47 2.57
N VAL A 172 -21.16 -5.96 2.38
CA VAL A 172 -21.48 -7.17 1.59
C VAL A 172 -22.68 -6.88 0.67
N SER A 173 -22.74 -7.56 -0.47
CA SER A 173 -23.84 -7.43 -1.43
C SER A 173 -24.85 -8.48 -1.05
N LEU A 174 -26.08 -8.04 -0.84
CA LEU A 174 -27.19 -8.95 -0.56
C LEU A 174 -27.80 -9.51 -1.85
N PHE A 175 -27.40 -9.01 -3.03
CA PHE A 175 -27.94 -9.41 -4.32
C PHE A 175 -27.66 -10.86 -4.67
N ALA A 176 -26.41 -11.32 -4.49
CA ALA A 176 -26.04 -12.70 -4.79
C ALA A 176 -26.84 -13.70 -3.93
N SER A 177 -27.05 -13.38 -2.66
CA SER A 177 -27.87 -14.18 -1.75
C SER A 177 -29.34 -14.13 -2.09
N TYR A 178 -29.86 -12.97 -2.49
CA TYR A 178 -31.28 -12.81 -2.86
C TYR A 178 -31.62 -13.60 -4.13
N HIS A 179 -30.72 -13.71 -5.11
CA HIS A 179 -31.00 -14.41 -6.36
C HIS A 179 -31.02 -15.96 -6.22
N GLN A 180 -30.60 -16.52 -5.09
CA GLN A 180 -30.68 -17.96 -4.86
C GLN A 180 -32.14 -18.39 -4.67
N GLU A 181 -32.57 -19.47 -5.33
CA GLU A 181 -33.97 -19.95 -5.26
C GLU A 181 -34.43 -20.20 -3.81
N ASP A 182 -33.55 -20.77 -2.98
CA ASP A 182 -33.80 -21.02 -1.56
C ASP A 182 -33.23 -19.93 -0.64
N SER A 183 -33.22 -18.65 -1.04
CA SER A 183 -32.68 -17.58 -0.19
C SER A 183 -33.44 -17.41 1.12
N VAL A 184 -32.71 -17.18 2.22
CA VAL A 184 -33.29 -16.77 3.52
C VAL A 184 -33.98 -15.41 3.40
N LEU A 185 -33.51 -14.52 2.53
CA LEU A 185 -34.02 -13.15 2.41
C LEU A 185 -35.48 -13.10 1.94
N HIS A 186 -35.93 -14.09 1.15
CA HIS A 186 -37.32 -14.19 0.72
C HIS A 186 -38.28 -14.53 1.87
N ASP A 187 -37.79 -15.25 2.88
CA ASP A 187 -38.56 -15.76 4.01
C ASP A 187 -38.71 -14.70 5.14
N ILE A 188 -37.96 -13.59 5.07
CA ILE A 188 -37.95 -12.57 6.12
C ILE A 188 -39.25 -11.77 6.13
N SER A 189 -39.90 -11.78 7.29
CA SER A 189 -40.98 -10.86 7.63
C SER A 189 -40.39 -9.64 8.34
N TYR A 190 -40.77 -8.43 7.92
CA TYR A 190 -40.22 -7.19 8.45
C TYR A 190 -41.16 -6.54 9.48
N LEU A 191 -40.56 -5.95 10.51
CA LEU A 191 -41.22 -5.11 11.51
C LEU A 191 -41.12 -3.64 11.12
N HIS A 192 -42.17 -2.90 11.44
CA HIS A 192 -42.34 -1.49 11.13
C HIS A 192 -42.82 -0.72 12.37
N SER A 193 -42.50 0.57 12.43
CA SER A 193 -43.06 1.48 13.42
C SER A 193 -44.58 1.58 13.27
N HIS A 194 -45.27 1.91 14.36
CA HIS A 194 -46.73 1.94 14.42
C HIS A 194 -47.36 2.71 13.25
N GLY A 195 -48.23 2.04 12.49
CA GLY A 195 -49.00 2.66 11.40
C GLY A 195 -48.25 2.93 10.10
N THR A 196 -46.98 2.55 9.99
CA THR A 196 -46.13 2.85 8.81
C THR A 196 -45.97 1.69 7.85
N GLY A 197 -46.63 0.53 8.04
CA GLY A 197 -46.36 -0.70 7.28
C GLY A 197 -46.42 -0.55 5.75
N ASP A 198 -47.29 0.32 5.26
CA ASP A 198 -47.50 0.56 3.83
C ASP A 198 -46.50 1.58 3.23
N ASP A 199 -45.71 2.25 4.06
CA ASP A 199 -44.73 3.25 3.61
C ASP A 199 -43.45 2.58 3.08
N ALA A 200 -42.94 3.09 1.96
CA ALA A 200 -41.62 2.74 1.46
C ALA A 200 -40.53 3.30 2.39
N LYS A 201 -39.57 2.44 2.74
CA LYS A 201 -38.49 2.68 3.70
C LYS A 201 -37.15 2.36 3.03
N PRO A 202 -36.32 3.38 2.76
CA PRO A 202 -35.05 3.20 2.07
C PRO A 202 -34.00 2.45 2.91
N VAL A 203 -34.17 2.41 4.24
CA VAL A 203 -33.25 1.72 5.15
C VAL A 203 -33.86 0.39 5.63
N THR A 204 -33.05 -0.66 5.59
CA THR A 204 -33.39 -2.00 6.09
C THR A 204 -32.28 -2.47 7.02
N HIS A 205 -32.64 -2.67 8.30
CA HIS A 205 -31.79 -3.31 9.29
C HIS A 205 -32.12 -4.80 9.37
N LEU A 206 -31.14 -5.67 9.15
CA LEU A 206 -31.25 -7.11 9.43
C LEU A 206 -30.43 -7.41 10.68
N LEU A 207 -31.06 -7.95 11.71
CA LEU A 207 -30.41 -8.24 12.98
C LEU A 207 -30.13 -9.73 13.11
N ALA A 208 -28.86 -10.11 13.06
CA ALA A 208 -28.40 -11.45 13.42
C ALA A 208 -28.31 -11.55 14.95
N VAL A 209 -29.21 -12.32 15.55
CA VAL A 209 -29.37 -12.41 17.00
C VAL A 209 -29.22 -13.85 17.47
N ASP A 210 -28.23 -14.08 18.33
CA ASP A 210 -28.10 -15.30 19.12
C ASP A 210 -28.98 -15.19 20.37
N LEU A 211 -30.12 -15.90 20.36
CA LEU A 211 -31.06 -15.92 21.49
C LEU A 211 -30.52 -16.61 22.75
N SER A 212 -29.38 -17.31 22.63
CA SER A 212 -28.66 -17.89 23.78
C SER A 212 -27.71 -16.90 24.45
N SER A 213 -27.39 -15.77 23.80
CA SER A 213 -26.53 -14.71 24.34
C SER A 213 -27.34 -13.59 25.00
N VAL A 214 -26.89 -13.12 26.16
CA VAL A 214 -27.45 -11.94 26.84
C VAL A 214 -27.31 -10.69 25.97
N THR A 215 -26.22 -10.57 25.22
CA THR A 215 -25.98 -9.48 24.26
C THR A 215 -27.02 -9.54 23.15
N GLY A 216 -27.31 -10.73 22.63
CA GLY A 216 -28.31 -10.95 21.58
C GLY A 216 -29.72 -10.59 22.02
N THR A 217 -30.15 -11.04 23.22
CA THR A 217 -31.48 -10.70 23.75
C THR A 217 -31.66 -9.21 23.98
N LYS A 218 -30.61 -8.53 24.46
CA LYS A 218 -30.61 -7.08 24.63
C LYS A 218 -30.70 -6.36 23.28
N LEU A 219 -29.93 -6.80 22.29
CA LEU A 219 -29.98 -6.23 20.94
C LEU A 219 -31.38 -6.33 20.33
N LEU A 220 -32.04 -7.48 20.50
CA LEU A 220 -33.43 -7.67 20.07
C LEU A 220 -34.40 -6.71 20.78
N HIS A 221 -34.26 -6.55 22.09
CA HIS A 221 -35.08 -5.64 22.89
C HIS A 221 -34.88 -4.17 22.47
N GLU A 222 -33.63 -3.74 22.27
CA GLU A 222 -33.32 -2.38 21.80
C GLU A 222 -33.84 -2.13 20.38
N ALA A 223 -33.87 -3.13 19.50
CA ALA A 223 -34.43 -3.02 18.16
C ALA A 223 -35.95 -2.81 18.16
N ILE A 224 -36.66 -3.49 19.06
CA ILE A 224 -38.10 -3.27 19.24
C ILE A 224 -38.35 -1.87 19.79
N ARG A 225 -37.55 -1.42 20.78
CA ARG A 225 -37.65 -0.06 21.33
C ARG A 225 -37.41 1.00 20.25
N TYR A 226 -36.42 0.79 19.39
CA TYR A 226 -36.13 1.66 18.24
C TYR A 226 -37.35 1.84 17.32
N LEU A 227 -38.08 0.76 17.01
CA LEU A 227 -39.32 0.86 16.22
C LEU A 227 -40.47 1.53 16.99
N MET A 228 -40.55 1.33 18.31
CA MET A 228 -41.53 2.01 19.16
C MET A 228 -41.28 3.53 19.25
N ASP A 229 -40.03 3.98 19.12
CA ASP A 229 -39.67 5.41 19.09
C ASP A 229 -40.09 6.12 17.78
N GLY A 230 -40.55 5.37 16.76
CA GLY A 230 -41.20 5.92 15.58
C GLY A 230 -40.26 6.23 14.39
N SER A 231 -39.48 5.25 13.93
CA SER A 231 -38.75 5.37 12.66
C SER A 231 -39.70 5.38 11.46
N ASN A 232 -39.55 6.38 10.59
CA ASN A 232 -40.32 6.47 9.33
C ASN A 232 -39.51 6.05 8.11
N THR A 233 -38.18 5.93 8.22
CA THR A 233 -37.32 5.66 7.05
C THR A 233 -36.67 4.27 7.08
N ALA A 234 -36.87 3.50 8.16
CA ALA A 234 -36.29 2.16 8.32
C ALA A 234 -37.29 1.06 8.69
N ARG A 235 -37.00 -0.16 8.23
CA ARG A 235 -37.65 -1.40 8.68
C ARG A 235 -36.63 -2.36 9.30
N VAL A 236 -37.09 -3.26 10.16
CA VAL A 236 -36.24 -4.22 10.87
C VAL A 236 -36.63 -5.65 10.49
N GLY A 237 -35.69 -6.43 9.98
CA GLY A 237 -35.80 -7.89 9.81
C GLY A 237 -35.00 -8.60 10.89
N LEU A 238 -35.54 -9.70 11.43
CA LEU A 238 -34.88 -10.48 12.47
C LEU A 238 -34.37 -11.81 11.93
N LEU A 239 -33.10 -12.10 12.21
CA LEU A 239 -32.39 -13.33 11.85
C LEU A 239 -32.02 -14.04 13.14
N LEU A 240 -33.00 -14.71 13.74
CA LEU A 240 -32.88 -15.33 15.05
C LEU A 240 -32.28 -16.73 14.95
N TYR A 241 -31.20 -16.99 15.66
CA TYR A 241 -30.57 -18.31 15.75
C TYR A 241 -30.16 -18.66 17.18
N ALA A 242 -29.74 -19.90 17.40
CA ALA A 242 -29.30 -20.39 18.70
C ALA A 242 -28.16 -21.41 18.53
N ARG A 243 -27.29 -21.52 19.54
CA ARG A 243 -26.19 -22.51 19.57
C ARG A 243 -26.74 -23.93 19.79
N SER A 244 -26.06 -24.94 19.26
CA SER A 244 -26.55 -26.34 19.14
C SER A 244 -26.89 -27.04 20.46
N ASP A 245 -26.45 -26.52 21.61
CA ASP A 245 -26.75 -27.06 22.95
C ASP A 245 -28.00 -26.39 23.59
N SER A 246 -28.87 -25.79 22.76
CA SER A 246 -29.94 -24.90 23.22
C SER A 246 -31.11 -25.64 23.88
N VAL A 247 -31.51 -25.11 25.04
CA VAL A 247 -32.69 -25.52 25.82
C VAL A 247 -33.95 -25.38 24.96
N SER A 248 -34.88 -26.34 25.03
CA SER A 248 -36.17 -26.34 24.32
C SER A 248 -36.94 -25.01 24.41
N THR A 249 -36.71 -24.26 25.49
CA THR A 249 -37.24 -22.93 25.76
C THR A 249 -36.81 -21.87 24.74
N ILE A 250 -35.56 -21.89 24.28
CA ILE A 250 -35.01 -20.92 23.32
C ILE A 250 -35.63 -21.14 21.94
N LEU A 251 -35.74 -22.41 21.53
CA LEU A 251 -36.39 -22.80 20.27
C LEU A 251 -37.88 -22.42 20.27
N LEU A 252 -38.56 -22.57 21.42
CA LEU A 252 -39.95 -22.12 21.57
C LEU A 252 -40.06 -20.59 21.43
N MET A 253 -39.15 -19.84 22.05
CA MET A 253 -39.15 -18.38 21.95
C MET A 253 -38.97 -17.92 20.50
N LYS A 254 -38.02 -18.53 19.78
CA LYS A 254 -37.82 -18.26 18.35
C LYS A 254 -39.10 -18.52 17.55
N ASP A 255 -39.75 -19.68 17.72
CA ASP A 255 -40.98 -20.02 17.00
C ASP A 255 -42.12 -19.04 17.31
N ILE A 256 -42.27 -18.60 18.57
CA ILE A 256 -43.26 -17.59 18.95
C ILE A 256 -42.97 -16.28 18.20
N ILE A 257 -41.73 -15.78 18.25
CA ILE A 257 -41.38 -14.50 17.62
C ILE A 257 -41.59 -14.56 16.11
N ASP A 258 -41.10 -15.60 15.44
CA ASP A 258 -41.23 -15.75 13.98
C ASP A 258 -42.71 -15.77 13.56
N ARG A 259 -43.55 -16.57 14.24
CA ARG A 259 -44.99 -16.65 13.92
C ARG A 259 -45.74 -15.35 14.22
N THR A 260 -45.39 -14.68 15.32
CA THR A 260 -45.95 -13.36 15.66
C THR A 260 -45.64 -12.35 14.56
N ILE A 261 -44.40 -12.30 14.07
CA ILE A 261 -44.00 -11.34 13.03
C ILE A 261 -44.67 -11.70 11.70
N SER A 262 -44.64 -12.96 11.27
CA SER A 262 -45.24 -13.37 10.00
C SER A 262 -46.76 -13.19 9.94
N SER A 263 -47.46 -13.35 11.07
CA SER A 263 -48.93 -13.29 11.08
C SER A 263 -49.49 -11.92 11.52
N PHE A 264 -48.76 -11.19 12.36
CA PHE A 264 -49.27 -10.01 13.05
C PHE A 264 -48.39 -8.76 12.91
N SER A 265 -47.38 -8.72 12.04
CA SER A 265 -46.53 -7.53 11.83
C SER A 265 -47.31 -6.25 11.53
N GLY A 266 -48.45 -6.35 10.84
CA GLY A 266 -49.33 -5.20 10.53
C GLY A 266 -50.30 -4.80 11.65
N LYS A 267 -50.30 -5.47 12.81
CA LYS A 267 -51.18 -5.15 13.94
C LYS A 267 -50.57 -4.06 14.81
N GLU A 268 -51.39 -3.08 15.21
CA GLU A 268 -50.95 -1.88 15.94
C GLU A 268 -50.15 -2.19 17.22
N LYS A 269 -50.53 -3.20 18.01
CA LYS A 269 -49.90 -3.52 19.30
C LYS A 269 -48.93 -4.71 19.25
N VAL A 270 -48.42 -5.06 18.07
CA VAL A 270 -47.45 -6.17 17.93
C VAL A 270 -46.11 -5.84 18.60
N LEU A 271 -45.65 -4.59 18.50
CA LEU A 271 -44.41 -4.14 19.14
C LEU A 271 -44.51 -4.17 20.66
N ASP A 272 -45.66 -3.77 21.24
CA ASP A 272 -45.92 -3.85 22.68
C ASP A 272 -45.82 -5.29 23.20
N PHE A 273 -46.36 -6.25 22.42
CA PHE A 273 -46.29 -7.67 22.74
C PHE A 273 -44.85 -8.18 22.72
N LEU A 274 -44.11 -7.89 21.65
CA LEU A 274 -42.71 -8.32 21.50
C LEU A 274 -41.82 -7.67 22.57
N TYR A 275 -42.06 -6.41 22.91
CA TYR A 275 -41.37 -5.70 23.99
C TYR A 275 -41.62 -6.37 25.34
N GLY A 276 -42.89 -6.66 25.66
CA GLY A 276 -43.26 -7.38 26.89
C GLY A 276 -42.65 -8.77 26.98
N LEU A 277 -42.58 -9.49 25.86
CA LEU A 277 -41.97 -10.81 25.75
C LEU A 277 -40.45 -10.77 25.97
N CYS A 278 -39.75 -9.84 25.32
CA CYS A 278 -38.30 -9.66 25.48
C CYS A 278 -37.95 -9.29 26.93
N LYS A 279 -38.67 -8.35 27.53
CA LYS A 279 -38.49 -7.93 28.93
C LYS A 279 -38.68 -9.10 29.91
N TYR A 280 -39.67 -9.95 29.67
CA TYR A 280 -39.89 -11.14 30.51
C TYR A 280 -38.73 -12.15 30.39
N TYR A 281 -38.22 -12.36 29.18
CA TYR A 281 -37.14 -13.30 28.92
C TYR A 281 -35.78 -12.83 29.45
N GLU A 282 -35.47 -11.54 29.33
CA GLU A 282 -34.27 -10.96 29.96
C GLU A 282 -34.26 -11.14 31.48
N GLY A 283 -35.44 -11.00 32.12
CA GLY A 283 -35.60 -11.25 33.56
C GLY A 283 -35.35 -12.70 33.97
N GLN A 284 -35.65 -13.67 33.09
CA GLN A 284 -35.42 -15.10 33.31
C GLN A 284 -33.93 -15.47 33.19
N HIS A 285 -33.19 -14.86 32.26
CA HIS A 285 -31.75 -15.06 32.09
C HIS A 285 -30.93 -14.67 33.33
N MET A 286 -31.39 -13.68 34.11
CA MET A 286 -30.77 -13.30 35.39
C MET A 286 -31.11 -14.23 36.57
N ALA A 287 -32.13 -15.09 36.42
CA ALA A 287 -32.68 -15.93 37.50
C ALA A 287 -32.37 -17.43 37.32
N ALA A 288 -31.54 -17.82 36.35
CA ALA A 288 -31.33 -19.21 35.95
C ALA A 288 -30.54 -20.05 36.96
N SER A 289 -31.18 -20.41 38.09
CA SER A 289 -30.84 -21.56 38.91
C SER A 289 -32.11 -22.18 39.52
N SER A 290 -32.97 -22.84 38.74
CA SER A 290 -33.78 -23.99 39.17
C SER A 290 -34.72 -24.54 38.08
N ALA A 291 -34.77 -25.87 37.99
CA ALA A 291 -35.78 -26.76 37.39
C ALA A 291 -36.42 -26.39 36.02
N ALA A 292 -35.89 -26.98 34.94
CA ALA A 292 -36.31 -26.83 33.54
C ALA A 292 -37.76 -27.27 33.18
N GLY A 293 -38.51 -27.87 34.10
CA GLY A 293 -39.86 -28.38 33.84
C GLY A 293 -40.99 -27.37 34.01
N ASP A 294 -40.88 -26.46 34.99
CA ASP A 294 -41.91 -25.45 35.31
C ASP A 294 -41.80 -24.18 34.44
N THR A 295 -40.68 -23.99 33.75
CA THR A 295 -40.43 -22.77 32.94
C THR A 295 -41.26 -22.73 31.65
N LEU A 296 -41.53 -23.89 31.04
CA LEU A 296 -42.20 -23.96 29.73
C LEU A 296 -43.70 -23.62 29.83
N SER A 297 -44.38 -24.11 30.87
CA SER A 297 -45.77 -23.75 31.16
C SER A 297 -45.89 -22.26 31.51
N SER A 298 -44.96 -21.74 32.32
CA SER A 298 -44.90 -20.32 32.69
C SER A 298 -44.76 -19.40 31.47
N ILE A 299 -43.95 -19.77 30.48
CA ILE A 299 -43.80 -19.01 29.23
C ILE A 299 -45.09 -19.03 28.41
N LYS A 300 -45.74 -20.19 28.28
CA LYS A 300 -47.02 -20.29 27.54
C LYS A 300 -48.10 -19.43 28.18
N ASP A 301 -48.24 -19.48 29.50
CA ASP A 301 -49.18 -18.64 30.25
C ASP A 301 -48.87 -17.16 30.08
N LYS A 302 -47.58 -16.78 30.12
CA LYS A 302 -47.18 -15.39 29.90
C LYS A 302 -47.51 -14.91 28.49
N VAL A 303 -47.27 -15.73 27.46
CA VAL A 303 -47.63 -15.43 26.07
C VAL A 303 -49.14 -15.21 25.94
N TYR A 304 -49.97 -16.06 26.55
CA TYR A 304 -51.43 -15.88 26.53
C TYR A 304 -51.86 -14.59 27.23
N SER A 305 -51.24 -14.26 28.37
CA SER A 305 -51.55 -12.99 29.07
C SER A 305 -51.16 -11.76 28.24
N LEU A 306 -49.96 -11.75 27.65
CA LEU A 306 -49.49 -10.65 26.80
C LEU A 306 -50.36 -10.51 25.55
N ALA A 307 -50.72 -11.62 24.90
CA ALA A 307 -51.59 -11.58 23.72
C ALA A 307 -52.97 -11.01 24.06
N ALA A 308 -53.53 -11.36 25.22
CA ALA A 308 -54.80 -10.80 25.69
C ALA A 308 -54.69 -9.29 26.01
N GLU A 309 -53.60 -8.86 26.66
CA GLU A 309 -53.33 -7.46 27.00
C GLU A 309 -53.15 -6.58 25.75
N THR A 310 -52.50 -7.11 24.70
CA THR A 310 -52.24 -6.39 23.45
C THR A 310 -53.33 -6.58 22.39
N GLY A 311 -54.36 -7.39 22.67
CA GLY A 311 -55.46 -7.64 21.74
C GLY A 311 -55.07 -8.52 20.54
N LEU A 312 -54.03 -9.32 20.66
CA LEU A 312 -53.65 -10.33 19.66
C LEU A 312 -54.47 -11.62 19.85
N PRO A 313 -54.74 -12.40 18.78
CA PRO A 313 -55.58 -13.60 18.87
C PRO A 313 -54.96 -14.71 19.74
N VAL A 314 -55.45 -14.86 20.97
CA VAL A 314 -54.93 -15.85 21.93
C VAL A 314 -55.10 -17.28 21.42
N ASP A 315 -56.17 -17.57 20.68
CA ASP A 315 -56.45 -18.91 20.17
C ASP A 315 -55.47 -19.36 19.07
N ASP A 316 -54.95 -18.43 18.27
CA ASP A 316 -53.89 -18.71 17.30
C ASP A 316 -52.60 -19.13 18.01
N TYR A 317 -52.21 -18.41 19.08
CA TYR A 317 -51.07 -18.79 19.92
C TYR A 317 -51.26 -20.15 20.60
N LYS A 318 -52.47 -20.49 21.06
CA LYS A 318 -52.75 -21.84 21.60
C LYS A 318 -52.52 -22.92 20.54
N ALA A 319 -53.00 -22.72 19.32
CA ALA A 319 -52.82 -23.66 18.22
C ALA A 319 -51.34 -23.79 17.80
N TRP A 320 -50.60 -22.68 17.75
CA TRP A 320 -49.17 -22.69 17.43
C TRP A 320 -48.34 -23.42 18.50
N LEU A 321 -48.57 -23.10 19.77
CA LEU A 321 -47.87 -23.73 20.90
C LEU A 321 -48.22 -25.21 21.08
N ALA A 322 -49.34 -25.67 20.53
CA ALA A 322 -49.72 -27.09 20.47
C ALA A 322 -49.08 -27.84 19.29
N SER A 323 -48.71 -27.13 18.21
CA SER A 323 -48.08 -27.67 17.00
C SER A 323 -46.55 -27.48 16.96
N PHE A 324 -45.95 -27.02 18.05
CA PHE A 324 -44.52 -26.79 18.16
C PHE A 324 -43.71 -28.09 17.97
N SER A 325 -42.69 -28.04 17.10
CA SER A 325 -41.74 -29.12 16.85
C SER A 325 -40.32 -28.56 16.76
N ALA A 326 -39.43 -29.03 17.65
CA ALA A 326 -38.04 -28.58 17.69
C ALA A 326 -37.28 -28.92 16.40
N ASP A 327 -37.53 -30.09 15.81
CA ASP A 327 -36.82 -30.57 14.60
C ASP A 327 -37.06 -29.68 13.37
N THR A 328 -38.26 -29.11 13.24
CA THR A 328 -38.59 -28.19 12.14
C THR A 328 -37.85 -26.87 12.30
N ILE A 329 -37.72 -26.38 13.53
CA ILE A 329 -37.03 -25.12 13.83
C ILE A 329 -35.52 -25.27 13.63
N LEU A 330 -34.94 -26.40 14.03
CA LEU A 330 -33.51 -26.68 13.84
C LEU A 330 -33.10 -26.66 12.35
N LYS A 331 -33.89 -27.27 11.46
CA LYS A 331 -33.63 -27.21 10.01
C LYS A 331 -33.63 -25.79 9.45
N GLY A 332 -34.52 -24.92 9.96
CA GLY A 332 -34.54 -23.51 9.59
C GLY A 332 -33.31 -22.74 10.10
N ILE A 333 -32.81 -23.12 11.29
CA ILE A 333 -31.58 -22.55 11.86
C ILE A 333 -30.34 -22.95 11.05
N ASP A 334 -30.28 -24.18 10.53
CA ASP A 334 -29.16 -24.61 9.68
C ASP A 334 -29.08 -23.76 8.40
N LYS A 335 -30.21 -23.58 7.70
CA LYS A 335 -30.32 -22.71 6.51
C LYS A 335 -29.88 -21.27 6.83
N LEU A 336 -30.31 -20.75 7.98
CA LEU A 336 -29.92 -19.41 8.43
C LEU A 336 -28.43 -19.32 8.78
N SER A 337 -27.87 -20.36 9.41
CA SER A 337 -26.47 -20.42 9.79
C SER A 337 -25.55 -20.42 8.56
N ASP A 338 -25.93 -21.13 7.50
CA ASP A 338 -25.22 -21.10 6.22
C ASP A 338 -25.22 -19.69 5.60
N PHE A 339 -26.33 -18.96 5.71
CA PHE A 339 -26.41 -17.57 5.25
C PHE A 339 -25.53 -16.64 6.09
N LEU A 340 -25.65 -16.67 7.43
CA LEU A 340 -24.93 -15.76 8.33
C LEU A 340 -23.41 -16.03 8.34
N PHE A 341 -23.00 -17.28 8.51
CA PHE A 341 -21.59 -17.63 8.72
C PHE A 341 -20.89 -18.01 7.42
N GLY A 342 -21.61 -18.60 6.47
CA GLY A 342 -21.06 -18.94 5.16
C GLY A 342 -21.05 -17.75 4.20
N GLN A 343 -22.22 -17.16 3.92
CA GLN A 343 -22.34 -16.12 2.89
C GLN A 343 -21.95 -14.72 3.38
N LEU A 344 -22.41 -14.30 4.57
CA LEU A 344 -22.03 -12.99 5.13
C LEU A 344 -20.65 -13.03 5.81
N GLY A 345 -20.13 -14.21 6.13
CA GLY A 345 -18.82 -14.43 6.75
C GLY A 345 -18.73 -13.98 8.21
N LEU A 346 -19.84 -14.03 8.95
CA LEU A 346 -19.83 -13.75 10.39
C LEU A 346 -19.17 -14.90 11.14
N GLU A 347 -18.63 -14.62 12.33
CA GLU A 347 -18.15 -15.68 13.23
C GLU A 347 -19.33 -16.38 13.91
N PHE A 348 -19.23 -17.69 14.10
CA PHE A 348 -20.30 -18.46 14.73
C PHE A 348 -20.58 -17.96 16.15
N GLY A 349 -21.84 -17.64 16.43
CA GLY A 349 -22.27 -17.12 17.74
C GLY A 349 -22.11 -15.60 17.91
N SER A 350 -21.74 -14.85 16.86
CA SER A 350 -21.70 -13.39 16.87
C SER A 350 -23.09 -12.76 16.67
N ASN A 351 -23.36 -11.68 17.41
CA ASN A 351 -24.52 -10.82 17.16
C ASN A 351 -24.12 -9.71 16.19
N ALA A 352 -24.98 -9.36 15.24
CA ALA A 352 -24.66 -8.32 14.27
C ALA A 352 -25.89 -7.55 13.79
N VAL A 353 -25.66 -6.28 13.41
CA VAL A 353 -26.62 -5.43 12.71
C VAL A 353 -26.12 -5.24 11.29
N ILE A 354 -26.95 -5.62 10.31
CA ILE A 354 -26.66 -5.46 8.88
C ILE A 354 -27.59 -4.40 8.29
N THR A 355 -27.08 -3.21 7.97
CA THR A 355 -27.88 -2.09 7.43
C THR A 355 -27.59 -1.88 5.95
N ASN A 356 -28.52 -2.25 5.06
CA ASN A 356 -28.34 -2.21 3.60
C ASN A 356 -26.97 -2.78 3.15
N GLY A 357 -26.60 -3.93 3.70
CA GLY A 357 -25.32 -4.61 3.41
C GLY A 357 -24.11 -4.15 4.24
N ARG A 358 -24.21 -3.09 5.06
CA ARG A 358 -23.15 -2.70 5.99
C ARG A 358 -23.22 -3.54 7.25
N ILE A 359 -22.14 -4.23 7.61
CA ILE A 359 -22.10 -5.15 8.76
C ILE A 359 -21.48 -4.46 9.97
N PHE A 360 -22.18 -4.54 11.11
CA PHE A 360 -21.69 -4.15 12.43
C PHE A 360 -21.80 -5.34 13.37
N VAL A 361 -20.66 -5.88 13.79
CA VAL A 361 -20.62 -6.95 14.80
C VAL A 361 -20.74 -6.29 16.18
N VAL A 362 -21.57 -6.88 17.04
CA VAL A 362 -21.78 -6.44 18.42
C VAL A 362 -21.06 -7.43 19.33
N ASP A 363 -19.90 -7.01 19.83
CA ASP A 363 -19.05 -7.82 20.70
C ASP A 363 -19.63 -7.92 22.12
N ASP A 364 -19.31 -9.02 22.81
CA ASP A 364 -19.74 -9.23 24.19
C ASP A 364 -19.08 -8.19 25.13
N GLY A 365 -19.91 -7.38 25.78
CA GLY A 365 -19.47 -6.28 26.66
C GLY A 365 -19.70 -4.89 26.07
N ASP A 366 -19.96 -4.79 24.77
CA ASP A 366 -20.33 -3.54 24.12
C ASP A 366 -21.84 -3.28 24.23
N SER A 367 -22.20 -2.03 24.53
CA SER A 367 -23.60 -1.60 24.57
C SER A 367 -24.00 -1.02 23.21
N PHE A 368 -24.95 -1.69 22.56
CA PHE A 368 -25.60 -1.22 21.34
C PHE A 368 -27.06 -0.90 21.68
N LEU A 369 -27.46 0.37 21.54
CA LEU A 369 -28.75 0.89 22.00
C LEU A 369 -29.69 1.21 20.82
N ASN A 370 -30.96 1.45 21.11
CA ASN A 370 -31.93 1.98 20.14
C ASN A 370 -31.43 3.27 19.45
N ASP A 371 -30.77 4.17 20.18
CA ASP A 371 -30.18 5.40 19.65
C ASP A 371 -29.06 5.12 18.61
N ASP A 372 -28.38 3.97 18.72
CA ASP A 372 -27.35 3.54 17.75
C ASP A 372 -28.00 3.07 16.43
N LEU A 373 -29.18 2.46 16.46
CA LEU A 373 -29.98 2.17 15.26
C LEU A 373 -30.46 3.45 14.58
N GLY A 374 -30.93 4.43 15.36
CA GLY A 374 -31.32 5.75 14.82
C GLY A 374 -30.13 6.50 14.21
N LEU A 375 -28.94 6.40 14.81
CA LEU A 375 -27.71 6.91 14.21
C LEU A 375 -27.42 6.22 12.87
N LEU A 376 -27.50 4.89 12.81
CA LEU A 376 -27.32 4.14 11.58
C LEU A 376 -28.33 4.54 10.51
N GLU A 377 -29.62 4.59 10.85
CA GLU A 377 -30.68 5.03 9.94
C GLU A 377 -30.35 6.39 9.31
N SER A 378 -30.12 7.41 10.14
CA SER A 378 -29.85 8.78 9.66
C SER A 378 -28.60 8.86 8.78
N MET A 379 -27.51 8.19 9.19
CA MET A 379 -26.28 8.16 8.41
C MET A 379 -26.45 7.44 7.08
N GLU A 380 -27.10 6.27 7.09
CA GLU A 380 -27.27 5.48 5.87
C GLU A 380 -28.25 6.12 4.89
N TYR A 381 -29.27 6.80 5.41
CA TYR A 381 -30.19 7.58 4.61
C TYR A 381 -29.49 8.74 3.90
N GLU A 382 -28.88 9.66 4.65
CA GLU A 382 -28.29 10.89 4.08
C GLU A 382 -27.08 10.59 3.19
N LEU A 383 -26.22 9.63 3.56
CA LEU A 383 -24.98 9.39 2.83
C LEU A 383 -25.15 8.46 1.62
N ARG A 384 -26.14 7.56 1.61
CA ARG A 384 -26.24 6.50 0.60
C ARG A 384 -27.63 6.34 0.00
N THR A 385 -28.66 6.09 0.81
CA THR A 385 -29.90 5.52 0.28
C THR A 385 -30.88 6.55 -0.24
N LYS A 386 -30.82 7.81 0.21
CA LYS A 386 -31.74 8.88 -0.21
C LYS A 386 -31.83 9.01 -1.74
N TYR A 387 -30.70 9.30 -2.39
CA TYR A 387 -30.65 9.45 -3.85
C TYR A 387 -30.96 8.14 -4.59
N ILE A 388 -30.57 6.99 -4.03
CA ILE A 388 -30.88 5.68 -4.63
C ILE A 388 -32.39 5.47 -4.65
N HIS A 389 -33.05 5.78 -3.54
CA HIS A 389 -34.48 5.63 -3.39
C HIS A 389 -35.25 6.58 -4.33
N GLU A 390 -34.88 7.85 -4.37
CA GLU A 390 -35.44 8.85 -5.31
C GLU A 390 -35.34 8.35 -6.77
N ILE A 391 -34.19 7.82 -7.19
CA ILE A 391 -34.02 7.26 -8.54
C ILE A 391 -34.92 6.04 -8.77
N ILE A 392 -35.03 5.13 -7.80
CA ILE A 392 -35.86 3.92 -7.94
C ILE A 392 -37.35 4.28 -8.05
N GLU A 393 -37.80 5.32 -7.36
CA GLU A 393 -39.17 5.82 -7.46
C GLU A 393 -39.47 6.42 -8.84
N GLU A 394 -38.49 7.03 -9.50
CA GLU A 394 -38.61 7.57 -10.86
C GLU A 394 -38.57 6.50 -11.97
N VAL A 395 -38.18 5.26 -11.67
CA VAL A 395 -38.07 4.19 -12.68
C VAL A 395 -39.45 3.64 -13.07
N GLU A 396 -39.72 3.63 -14.38
CA GLU A 396 -40.89 2.95 -14.95
C GLU A 396 -40.66 1.44 -15.09
N TRP A 397 -41.31 0.64 -14.24
CA TRP A 397 -41.20 -0.83 -14.22
C TRP A 397 -42.05 -1.51 -15.31
N ALA A 398 -41.68 -1.31 -16.58
CA ALA A 398 -42.38 -1.90 -17.71
C ALA A 398 -42.35 -3.44 -17.68
N GLY A 399 -43.52 -4.08 -17.73
CA GLY A 399 -43.65 -5.54 -17.75
C GLY A 399 -43.75 -6.21 -16.37
N VAL A 400 -43.75 -5.44 -15.29
CA VAL A 400 -44.09 -5.91 -13.94
C VAL A 400 -45.57 -5.62 -13.68
N ASP A 401 -46.29 -6.58 -13.10
CA ASP A 401 -47.69 -6.40 -12.74
C ASP A 401 -47.79 -5.39 -11.56
N PRO A 402 -48.61 -4.33 -11.67
CA PRO A 402 -48.76 -3.29 -10.65
C PRO A 402 -49.03 -3.81 -9.24
N ASP A 403 -49.71 -4.96 -9.10
CA ASP A 403 -50.02 -5.55 -7.79
C ASP A 403 -48.76 -6.03 -7.05
N TYR A 404 -47.63 -6.23 -7.76
CA TYR A 404 -46.35 -6.60 -7.15
C TYR A 404 -45.52 -5.38 -6.71
N LEU A 405 -45.85 -4.17 -7.17
CA LEU A 405 -45.14 -2.92 -6.83
C LEU A 405 -45.53 -2.41 -5.43
N THR A 406 -45.32 -3.27 -4.44
CA THR A 406 -45.60 -2.99 -3.02
C THR A 406 -44.47 -2.20 -2.36
N SER A 407 -44.73 -1.59 -1.20
CA SER A 407 -43.67 -0.97 -0.38
C SER A 407 -42.52 -1.95 -0.11
N LYS A 408 -42.82 -3.24 0.11
CA LYS A 408 -41.82 -4.31 0.24
C LYS A 408 -40.90 -4.39 -0.98
N PHE A 409 -41.46 -4.37 -2.20
CA PHE A 409 -40.68 -4.42 -3.45
C PHE A 409 -39.70 -3.25 -3.55
N TYR A 410 -40.17 -2.01 -3.35
CA TYR A 410 -39.31 -0.82 -3.37
C TYR A 410 -38.20 -0.87 -2.32
N ASN A 411 -38.51 -1.34 -1.11
CA ASN A 411 -37.56 -1.44 -0.02
C ASN A 411 -36.51 -2.53 -0.29
N ASP A 412 -36.92 -3.68 -0.84
CA ASP A 412 -36.03 -4.78 -1.21
C ASP A 412 -35.07 -4.33 -2.32
N ILE A 413 -35.56 -3.72 -3.39
CA ILE A 413 -34.71 -3.19 -4.47
C ILE A 413 -33.74 -2.13 -3.94
N THR A 414 -34.20 -1.20 -3.09
CA THR A 414 -33.35 -0.17 -2.48
C THR A 414 -32.22 -0.80 -1.64
N MET A 415 -32.53 -1.84 -0.85
CA MET A 415 -31.56 -2.60 -0.08
C MET A 415 -30.53 -3.31 -0.96
N LEU A 416 -30.97 -3.98 -2.03
CA LEU A 416 -30.12 -4.74 -2.94
C LEU A 416 -29.19 -3.84 -3.75
N VAL A 417 -29.71 -2.73 -4.28
CA VAL A 417 -28.94 -1.73 -5.04
C VAL A 417 -27.93 -1.05 -4.13
N SER A 418 -28.37 -0.56 -2.95
CA SER A 418 -27.49 0.11 -1.98
C SER A 418 -26.36 -0.81 -1.50
N SER A 419 -26.66 -2.06 -1.14
CA SER A 419 -25.64 -3.02 -0.70
C SER A 419 -24.61 -3.33 -1.80
N SER A 420 -25.06 -3.52 -3.04
CA SER A 420 -24.19 -3.82 -4.18
C SER A 420 -23.32 -2.64 -4.58
N MET A 421 -23.85 -1.42 -4.54
CA MET A 421 -23.08 -0.20 -4.80
C MET A 421 -21.98 0.03 -3.76
N SER A 422 -22.17 -0.46 -2.53
CA SER A 422 -21.28 -0.18 -1.41
C SER A 422 -20.01 -1.05 -1.36
N ILE A 423 -20.01 -2.19 -2.07
CA ILE A 423 -18.78 -2.98 -2.28
C ILE A 423 -17.87 -2.32 -3.32
N ARG A 424 -18.43 -1.46 -4.17
CA ARG A 424 -17.67 -0.85 -5.25
C ARG A 424 -16.73 0.20 -4.67
N GLU A 425 -15.45 -0.13 -4.62
CA GLU A 425 -14.39 0.85 -4.39
C GLU A 425 -14.39 1.84 -5.55
N ARG A 426 -14.87 3.05 -5.31
CA ARG A 426 -14.76 4.15 -6.27
C ARG A 426 -13.54 5.00 -5.91
N PRO A 427 -12.63 5.28 -6.86
CA PRO A 427 -11.64 6.31 -6.66
C PRO A 427 -12.33 7.66 -6.42
N SER A 428 -11.67 8.57 -5.71
CA SER A 428 -12.18 9.92 -5.41
C SER A 428 -12.46 10.75 -6.67
N GLU A 429 -11.84 10.41 -7.79
CA GLU A 429 -12.02 11.09 -9.08
C GLU A 429 -13.25 10.55 -9.83
N ARG A 430 -14.28 11.40 -9.99
CA ARG A 430 -15.44 11.13 -10.85
C ARG A 430 -15.31 11.88 -12.17
N ALA A 431 -15.35 11.16 -13.28
CA ALA A 431 -15.47 11.74 -14.61
C ALA A 431 -16.94 11.76 -15.05
N HIS A 432 -17.45 12.94 -15.42
CA HIS A 432 -18.82 13.14 -15.90
C HIS A 432 -18.86 13.03 -17.43
N PHE A 433 -19.05 11.82 -17.94
CA PHE A 433 -19.06 11.56 -19.39
C PHE A 433 -20.35 12.03 -20.08
N GLU A 434 -21.41 12.36 -19.34
CA GLU A 434 -22.67 12.87 -19.92
C GLU A 434 -22.49 14.26 -20.56
N ILE A 435 -21.50 15.04 -20.09
CA ILE A 435 -21.25 16.42 -20.54
C ILE A 435 -20.59 16.47 -21.93
N LEU A 436 -19.97 15.37 -22.37
CA LEU A 436 -19.19 15.34 -23.62
C LEU A 436 -20.12 15.27 -24.85
N ASN A 437 -20.16 16.38 -25.61
CA ASN A 437 -20.75 16.36 -26.95
C ASN A 437 -19.76 15.78 -27.96
N ALA A 438 -20.01 14.54 -28.39
CA ALA A 438 -19.10 13.78 -29.24
C ALA A 438 -19.84 13.21 -30.47
N GLU A 439 -20.56 14.04 -31.21
CA GLU A 439 -21.28 13.63 -32.43
C GLU A 439 -20.33 13.12 -33.52
N TYR A 440 -19.24 13.85 -33.79
CA TYR A 440 -18.26 13.54 -34.84
C TYR A 440 -16.97 12.88 -34.34
N SER A 441 -16.73 12.93 -33.03
CA SER A 441 -15.50 12.41 -32.39
C SER A 441 -15.71 11.09 -31.65
N ALA A 442 -16.93 10.54 -31.62
CA ALA A 442 -17.21 9.26 -30.97
C ALA A 442 -17.55 8.14 -31.94
N ILE A 443 -17.03 6.95 -31.62
CA ILE A 443 -17.47 5.68 -32.18
C ILE A 443 -18.46 5.06 -31.18
N LYS A 444 -19.71 4.84 -31.60
CA LYS A 444 -20.76 4.24 -30.77
C LYS A 444 -21.05 2.82 -31.22
N LEU A 445 -20.87 1.86 -30.32
CA LEU A 445 -21.18 0.44 -30.50
C LEU A 445 -22.36 0.11 -29.57
N ASN A 446 -23.58 0.22 -30.09
CA ASN A 446 -24.79 0.01 -29.29
C ASN A 446 -25.19 -1.47 -29.33
N SER A 447 -25.37 -2.07 -28.14
CA SER A 447 -25.97 -3.39 -27.96
C SER A 447 -27.22 -3.21 -27.09
N MET A 448 -28.39 -3.58 -27.61
CA MET A 448 -29.69 -3.25 -26.99
C MET A 448 -29.92 -3.91 -25.63
N ASN A 449 -29.23 -5.03 -25.32
CA ASN A 449 -29.39 -5.78 -24.07
C ASN A 449 -28.07 -5.89 -23.29
N SER A 450 -27.18 -4.89 -23.40
CA SER A 450 -25.90 -4.95 -22.71
C SER A 450 -26.02 -4.62 -21.22
N SER A 451 -25.55 -5.53 -20.36
CA SER A 451 -25.38 -5.28 -18.92
C SER A 451 -24.16 -4.41 -18.58
N VAL A 452 -23.23 -4.25 -19.52
CA VAL A 452 -22.00 -3.47 -19.35
C VAL A 452 -22.01 -2.27 -20.29
N HIS A 453 -21.76 -1.08 -19.74
CA HIS A 453 -21.57 0.14 -20.51
C HIS A 453 -20.14 0.65 -20.35
N ILE A 454 -19.48 0.99 -21.46
CA ILE A 454 -18.10 1.49 -21.47
C ILE A 454 -18.04 2.81 -22.22
N ASP A 455 -17.73 3.88 -21.48
CA ASP A 455 -17.30 5.16 -22.03
C ASP A 455 -15.77 5.24 -21.97
N ALA A 456 -15.13 5.45 -23.11
CA ALA A 456 -13.68 5.57 -23.22
C ALA A 456 -13.29 6.85 -23.94
N VAL A 457 -12.53 7.73 -23.28
CA VAL A 457 -11.93 8.93 -23.90
C VAL A 457 -10.47 8.63 -24.16
N ILE A 458 -10.06 8.66 -25.42
CA ILE A 458 -8.75 8.18 -25.85
C ILE A 458 -8.09 9.23 -26.73
N ASP A 459 -6.85 9.60 -26.38
CA ASP A 459 -5.96 10.24 -27.34
C ASP A 459 -5.33 9.15 -28.22
N PRO A 460 -5.67 9.08 -29.53
CA PRO A 460 -5.14 8.06 -30.43
C PRO A 460 -3.62 8.19 -30.66
N LEU A 461 -3.02 9.34 -30.35
CA LEU A 461 -1.59 9.62 -30.48
C LEU A 461 -0.83 9.36 -29.17
N SER A 462 -1.48 8.81 -28.15
CA SER A 462 -0.84 8.51 -26.87
C SER A 462 -0.40 7.04 -26.74
N PRO A 463 0.69 6.74 -25.99
CA PRO A 463 1.07 5.36 -25.66
C PRO A 463 -0.05 4.59 -24.92
N ALA A 464 -0.83 5.27 -24.08
CA ALA A 464 -1.98 4.69 -23.41
C ALA A 464 -3.06 4.26 -24.42
N GLY A 465 -3.31 5.06 -25.47
CA GLY A 465 -4.20 4.73 -26.56
C GLY A 465 -3.78 3.46 -27.32
N GLN A 466 -2.48 3.29 -27.58
CA GLN A 466 -1.93 2.06 -28.20
C GLN A 466 -2.25 0.80 -27.38
N LYS A 467 -2.23 0.92 -26.04
CA LYS A 467 -2.52 -0.18 -25.11
C LYS A 467 -4.02 -0.45 -24.94
N LEU A 468 -4.84 0.60 -24.85
CA LEU A 468 -6.28 0.49 -24.62
C LEU A 468 -7.06 -0.01 -25.84
N SER A 469 -6.64 0.39 -27.05
CA SER A 469 -7.32 0.00 -28.30
C SER A 469 -7.52 -1.52 -28.47
N PRO A 470 -6.48 -2.38 -28.34
CA PRO A 470 -6.67 -3.83 -28.42
C PRO A 470 -7.53 -4.38 -27.28
N LEU A 471 -7.44 -3.83 -26.06
CA LEU A 471 -8.28 -4.25 -24.92
C LEU A 471 -9.77 -4.00 -25.18
N LEU A 472 -10.13 -2.81 -25.65
CA LEU A 472 -11.51 -2.47 -26.01
C LEU A 472 -12.01 -3.38 -27.13
N ARG A 473 -11.17 -3.70 -28.11
CA ARG A 473 -11.53 -4.64 -29.18
C ARG A 473 -11.84 -6.03 -28.66
N ILE A 474 -11.12 -6.54 -27.65
CA ILE A 474 -11.41 -7.83 -27.02
C ILE A 474 -12.75 -7.76 -26.29
N LEU A 475 -12.95 -6.73 -25.46
CA LEU A 475 -14.18 -6.57 -24.69
C LEU A 475 -15.39 -6.53 -25.64
N SER A 476 -15.28 -5.81 -26.76
CA SER A 476 -16.30 -5.75 -27.79
C SER A 476 -16.63 -7.12 -28.38
N ARG A 477 -15.63 -7.98 -28.59
CA ARG A 477 -15.81 -9.33 -29.14
C ARG A 477 -16.35 -10.34 -28.12
N GLN A 478 -15.89 -10.27 -26.87
CA GLN A 478 -16.15 -11.29 -25.86
C GLN A 478 -17.44 -11.05 -25.08
N ILE A 479 -17.73 -9.81 -24.69
CA ILE A 479 -18.88 -9.48 -23.84
C ILE A 479 -19.92 -8.58 -24.55
N GLN A 480 -19.65 -8.14 -25.78
CA GLN A 480 -20.53 -7.29 -26.61
C GLN A 480 -21.19 -6.13 -25.83
N PRO A 481 -20.39 -5.31 -25.12
CA PRO A 481 -20.94 -4.28 -24.27
C PRO A 481 -21.41 -3.10 -25.12
N SER A 482 -22.25 -2.24 -24.54
CA SER A 482 -22.55 -0.94 -25.12
C SER A 482 -21.32 -0.04 -24.92
N MET A 483 -20.68 0.39 -26.01
CA MET A 483 -19.45 1.20 -25.93
C MET A 483 -19.61 2.54 -26.64
N ARG A 484 -19.08 3.60 -26.04
CA ARG A 484 -18.84 4.89 -26.70
C ARG A 484 -17.38 5.28 -26.52
N ILE A 485 -16.65 5.31 -27.64
CA ILE A 485 -15.22 5.61 -27.68
C ILE A 485 -15.04 7.02 -28.27
N VAL A 486 -14.70 7.98 -27.43
CA VAL A 486 -14.45 9.39 -27.81
C VAL A 486 -12.97 9.58 -28.10
N LEU A 487 -12.65 10.08 -29.29
CA LEU A 487 -11.28 10.41 -29.69
C LEU A 487 -10.97 11.87 -29.34
N ASN A 488 -9.95 12.08 -28.51
CA ASN A 488 -9.56 13.41 -28.02
C ASN A 488 -8.04 13.63 -28.15
N PRO A 489 -7.52 13.91 -29.36
CA PRO A 489 -6.10 14.17 -29.57
C PRO A 489 -5.68 15.53 -29.03
N ILE A 490 -4.41 15.64 -28.62
CA ILE A 490 -3.80 16.92 -28.26
C ILE A 490 -3.63 17.78 -29.52
N SER A 491 -4.02 19.06 -29.44
CA SER A 491 -4.03 19.97 -30.59
C SER A 491 -2.65 20.50 -31.02
N SER A 492 -1.67 20.49 -30.11
CA SER A 492 -0.32 20.99 -30.36
C SER A 492 0.73 19.94 -29.97
N LEU A 493 1.56 19.55 -30.94
CA LEU A 493 2.61 18.57 -30.77
C LEU A 493 3.95 19.22 -31.13
N ALA A 494 4.85 19.33 -30.16
CA ALA A 494 6.21 19.85 -30.37
C ALA A 494 7.17 18.79 -30.93
N ASP A 495 6.83 17.51 -30.77
CA ASP A 495 7.64 16.35 -31.15
C ASP A 495 6.72 15.21 -31.61
N LEU A 496 7.30 14.18 -32.23
CA LEU A 496 6.59 12.98 -32.65
C LEU A 496 5.95 12.28 -31.43
N PRO A 497 4.61 12.13 -31.39
CA PRO A 497 3.92 11.69 -30.18
C PRO A 497 4.14 10.20 -29.87
N LEU A 498 4.36 9.37 -30.91
CA LEU A 498 4.63 7.94 -30.81
C LEU A 498 5.96 7.62 -31.49
N LYS A 499 6.95 7.21 -30.69
CA LYS A 499 8.31 6.83 -31.17
C LYS A 499 8.56 5.32 -31.15
N ASN A 500 7.49 4.52 -31.07
CA ASN A 500 7.57 3.07 -30.91
C ASN A 500 6.59 2.34 -31.86
N TYR A 501 6.88 1.06 -32.09
CA TYR A 501 5.94 0.11 -32.67
C TYR A 501 5.41 -0.77 -31.54
N TYR A 502 4.10 -0.96 -31.46
CA TYR A 502 3.46 -1.65 -30.34
C TYR A 502 2.56 -2.80 -30.80
N ARG A 503 2.67 -3.94 -30.11
CA ARG A 503 1.79 -5.10 -30.29
C ARG A 503 1.36 -5.61 -28.92
N PHE A 504 0.05 -5.72 -28.72
CA PHE A 504 -0.52 -6.30 -27.51
C PHE A 504 -0.71 -7.80 -27.70
N VAL A 505 -0.08 -8.59 -26.84
CA VAL A 505 -0.07 -10.06 -26.94
C VAL A 505 -1.25 -10.64 -26.17
N LEU A 506 -2.07 -11.42 -26.85
CA LEU A 506 -3.23 -12.09 -26.28
C LEU A 506 -3.33 -13.51 -26.82
N PRO A 507 -3.74 -14.47 -25.98
CA PRO A 507 -4.09 -15.79 -26.46
C PRO A 507 -5.31 -15.71 -27.38
N SER A 508 -5.21 -16.39 -28.51
CA SER A 508 -6.28 -16.62 -29.49
C SER A 508 -6.67 -18.10 -29.48
N MET A 509 -7.86 -18.43 -29.99
CA MET A 509 -8.29 -19.83 -30.10
C MET A 509 -7.39 -20.64 -31.05
N ASP A 510 -6.70 -19.97 -31.97
CA ASP A 510 -5.78 -20.59 -32.94
C ASP A 510 -4.44 -21.00 -32.30
N ASP A 511 -4.10 -20.46 -31.12
CA ASP A 511 -2.88 -20.82 -30.37
C ASP A 511 -3.02 -22.19 -29.66
N PHE A 512 -4.24 -22.74 -29.62
CA PHE A 512 -4.53 -24.06 -29.07
C PHE A 512 -4.59 -25.08 -30.20
N SER A 513 -3.62 -25.99 -30.23
CA SER A 513 -3.64 -27.13 -31.14
C SER A 513 -4.85 -28.03 -30.86
N SER A 514 -5.50 -28.50 -31.91
CA SER A 514 -6.64 -29.43 -31.81
C SER A 514 -6.22 -30.88 -31.52
N THR A 515 -4.92 -31.18 -31.56
CA THR A 515 -4.38 -32.55 -31.51
C THR A 515 -3.38 -32.81 -30.39
N ASP A 516 -2.76 -31.78 -29.80
CA ASP A 516 -1.83 -31.91 -28.67
C ASP A 516 -2.04 -30.80 -27.63
N PHE A 517 -1.74 -31.10 -26.36
CA PHE A 517 -1.82 -30.13 -25.25
C PHE A 517 -0.64 -29.14 -25.27
N SER A 518 0.21 -29.16 -26.30
CA SER A 518 1.29 -28.18 -26.46
C SER A 518 0.73 -26.87 -26.99
N VAL A 519 0.65 -25.89 -26.10
CA VAL A 519 0.31 -24.52 -26.46
C VAL A 519 1.57 -23.85 -27.01
N HIS A 520 1.60 -23.54 -28.30
CA HIS A 520 2.52 -22.52 -28.80
C HIS A 520 1.95 -21.18 -28.29
N GLY A 521 2.48 -20.70 -27.16
CA GLY A 521 1.96 -19.50 -26.49
C GLY A 521 1.90 -18.29 -27.43
N PRO A 522 1.01 -17.31 -27.14
CA PRO A 522 0.80 -16.18 -28.02
C PRO A 522 2.10 -15.39 -28.22
N THR A 523 2.40 -15.02 -29.46
CA THR A 523 3.65 -14.34 -29.83
C THR A 523 3.40 -12.93 -30.37
N ALA A 524 4.34 -12.02 -30.08
CA ALA A 524 4.36 -10.70 -30.72
C ALA A 524 5.17 -10.78 -32.03
N PHE A 525 4.49 -10.73 -33.17
CA PHE A 525 5.14 -10.69 -34.47
C PHE A 525 5.10 -9.29 -35.09
N PHE A 526 6.28 -8.77 -35.46
CA PHE A 526 6.44 -7.48 -36.13
C PHE A 526 6.95 -7.71 -37.57
N SER A 527 6.06 -7.57 -38.55
CA SER A 527 6.39 -7.65 -39.97
C SER A 527 6.81 -6.29 -40.55
N ASN A 528 7.69 -6.29 -41.55
CA ASN A 528 8.07 -5.11 -42.35
C ASN A 528 8.64 -3.95 -41.51
N MET A 529 9.49 -4.27 -40.53
CA MET A 529 10.17 -3.29 -39.70
C MET A 529 11.30 -2.58 -40.49
N PRO A 530 11.62 -1.32 -40.18
CA PRO A 530 12.68 -0.57 -40.87
C PRO A 530 14.05 -1.22 -40.67
N LEU A 531 14.78 -1.47 -41.76
CA LEU A 531 16.03 -2.22 -41.74
C LEU A 531 17.23 -1.42 -41.18
N SER A 532 17.31 -0.14 -41.55
CA SER A 532 18.45 0.75 -41.28
C SER A 532 18.32 1.60 -40.00
N LYS A 533 17.23 1.41 -39.23
CA LYS A 533 17.01 2.12 -37.97
C LYS A 533 17.39 1.22 -36.81
N THR A 534 18.14 1.77 -35.86
CA THR A 534 18.38 1.09 -34.58
C THR A 534 17.09 1.01 -33.78
N LEU A 535 16.73 -0.20 -33.38
CA LEU A 535 15.53 -0.50 -32.60
C LEU A 535 15.95 -1.08 -31.25
N THR A 536 15.13 -0.81 -30.23
CA THR A 536 15.28 -1.40 -28.90
C THR A 536 14.04 -2.23 -28.60
N MET A 537 14.22 -3.48 -28.18
CA MET A 537 13.13 -4.34 -27.76
C MET A 537 12.79 -4.08 -26.28
N ASN A 538 11.53 -3.75 -26.02
CA ASN A 538 11.03 -3.52 -24.67
C ASN A 538 9.68 -4.21 -24.49
N ILE A 539 9.41 -4.72 -23.29
CA ILE A 539 8.14 -5.37 -22.95
C ILE A 539 7.38 -4.53 -21.93
N ASP A 540 6.17 -4.11 -22.29
CA ASP A 540 5.20 -3.50 -21.39
C ASP A 540 4.40 -4.61 -20.68
N VAL A 541 4.74 -4.86 -19.41
CA VAL A 541 4.14 -5.89 -18.57
C VAL A 541 3.32 -5.26 -17.43
N PRO A 542 2.31 -5.96 -16.88
CA PRO A 542 1.67 -5.56 -15.64
C PRO A 542 2.69 -5.27 -14.53
N GLU A 543 2.44 -4.24 -13.71
CA GLU A 543 3.38 -3.82 -12.65
C GLU A 543 3.85 -4.95 -11.71
N PRO A 544 2.97 -5.89 -11.28
CA PRO A 544 3.38 -6.99 -10.41
C PRO A 544 4.30 -8.02 -11.07
N TRP A 545 4.58 -7.92 -12.37
CA TRP A 545 5.36 -8.92 -13.09
C TRP A 545 6.83 -8.53 -13.13
N LEU A 546 7.69 -9.48 -12.75
CA LEU A 546 9.12 -9.41 -12.95
C LEU A 546 9.50 -10.32 -14.13
N VAL A 547 9.89 -9.70 -15.24
CA VAL A 547 10.16 -10.38 -16.52
C VAL A 547 11.60 -10.18 -16.92
N GLU A 548 12.22 -11.21 -17.47
CA GLU A 548 13.59 -11.16 -17.98
C GLU A 548 13.76 -11.87 -19.33
N PRO A 549 14.73 -11.47 -20.17
CA PRO A 549 15.10 -12.21 -21.35
C PRO A 549 15.86 -13.49 -20.96
N VAL A 550 15.45 -14.62 -21.52
CA VAL A 550 16.08 -15.95 -21.30
C VAL A 550 16.74 -16.49 -22.56
N VAL A 551 16.24 -16.15 -23.75
CA VAL A 551 16.85 -16.52 -25.03
C VAL A 551 16.92 -15.31 -25.92
N ALA A 552 18.13 -14.89 -26.30
CA ALA A 552 18.37 -13.84 -27.28
C ALA A 552 19.79 -13.99 -27.84
N ILE A 553 19.91 -14.18 -29.15
CA ILE A 553 21.21 -14.29 -29.84
C ILE A 553 21.76 -12.90 -30.17
N HIS A 554 20.88 -11.96 -30.49
CA HIS A 554 21.23 -10.60 -30.89
C HIS A 554 21.07 -9.62 -29.72
N ASP A 555 21.78 -8.49 -29.81
CA ASP A 555 21.66 -7.39 -28.85
C ASP A 555 20.27 -6.75 -28.95
N LEU A 556 19.45 -6.96 -27.91
CA LEU A 556 18.08 -6.46 -27.84
C LEU A 556 18.01 -4.94 -27.65
N ASP A 557 19.11 -4.29 -27.28
CA ASP A 557 19.17 -2.84 -27.06
C ASP A 557 19.51 -2.07 -28.33
N ASN A 558 20.29 -2.71 -29.21
CA ASN A 558 20.84 -2.11 -30.41
C ASN A 558 20.52 -2.99 -31.64
N ILE A 559 19.25 -3.28 -31.86
CA ILE A 559 18.80 -4.11 -32.99
C ILE A 559 18.94 -3.30 -34.28
N LEU A 560 19.73 -3.82 -35.22
CA LEU A 560 19.84 -3.30 -36.57
C LEU A 560 19.56 -4.45 -37.55
N LEU A 561 18.39 -4.43 -38.20
CA LEU A 561 17.89 -5.61 -38.92
C LEU A 561 18.70 -5.92 -40.19
N GLU A 562 19.35 -4.92 -40.80
CA GLU A 562 20.31 -5.14 -41.89
C GLU A 562 21.53 -5.97 -41.48
N ASN A 563 21.87 -6.03 -40.18
CA ASN A 563 22.99 -6.80 -39.66
C ASN A 563 22.63 -8.28 -39.37
N LEU A 564 21.40 -8.72 -39.64
CA LEU A 564 20.98 -10.11 -39.40
C LEU A 564 21.56 -11.11 -40.40
N GLY A 565 22.20 -10.65 -41.49
CA GLY A 565 22.81 -11.50 -42.50
C GLY A 565 21.77 -12.40 -43.19
N ASP A 566 22.02 -13.71 -43.18
CA ASP A 566 21.14 -14.72 -43.80
C ASP A 566 19.85 -14.98 -43.01
N VAL A 567 19.79 -14.55 -41.75
CA VAL A 567 18.64 -14.78 -40.87
C VAL A 567 17.60 -13.69 -41.10
N ARG A 568 16.41 -14.05 -41.61
CA ARG A 568 15.35 -13.08 -41.92
C ARG A 568 14.52 -12.63 -40.72
N THR A 569 14.68 -13.25 -39.56
CA THR A 569 13.84 -13.01 -38.39
C THR A 569 14.66 -13.08 -37.11
N LEU A 570 14.64 -11.99 -36.34
CA LEU A 570 15.18 -11.96 -34.99
C LEU A 570 14.15 -12.54 -34.02
N GLN A 571 14.59 -13.48 -33.18
CA GLN A 571 13.76 -14.08 -32.14
C GLN A 571 14.35 -13.79 -30.75
N ALA A 572 13.48 -13.45 -29.81
CA ALA A 572 13.79 -13.33 -28.40
C ALA A 572 12.69 -13.99 -27.56
N VAL A 573 13.05 -14.64 -26.47
CA VAL A 573 12.13 -15.28 -25.53
C VAL A 573 12.35 -14.69 -24.15
N TYR A 574 11.24 -14.33 -23.50
CA TYR A 574 11.22 -13.78 -22.16
C TYR A 574 10.45 -14.71 -21.22
N GLU A 575 10.84 -14.70 -19.95
CA GLU A 575 10.22 -15.48 -18.88
C GLU A 575 9.68 -14.56 -17.79
N LEU A 576 8.49 -14.90 -17.26
CA LEU A 576 7.98 -14.33 -16.02
C LEU A 576 8.67 -15.04 -14.85
N GLU A 577 9.80 -14.46 -14.40
CA GLU A 577 10.62 -15.00 -13.30
C GLU A 577 9.82 -15.08 -12.00
N ALA A 578 9.11 -14.01 -11.65
CA ALA A 578 8.37 -13.91 -10.40
C ALA A 578 7.24 -12.88 -10.48
N LEU A 579 6.30 -13.00 -9.55
CA LEU A 579 5.35 -11.94 -9.21
C LEU A 579 5.91 -11.10 -8.05
N LEU A 580 5.37 -9.90 -7.88
CA LEU A 580 5.71 -9.01 -6.77
C LEU A 580 4.61 -9.06 -5.70
N LEU A 581 5.05 -9.31 -4.47
CA LEU A 581 4.31 -9.00 -3.26
C LEU A 581 4.81 -7.65 -2.77
N THR A 582 3.93 -6.66 -2.72
CA THR A 582 4.28 -5.30 -2.28
C THR A 582 3.52 -4.92 -1.04
N GLY A 583 4.00 -3.93 -0.30
CA GLY A 583 3.24 -3.43 0.83
C GLY A 583 3.76 -2.12 1.41
N HIS A 584 2.97 -1.62 2.35
CA HIS A 584 3.24 -0.45 3.17
C HIS A 584 3.28 -0.89 4.63
N CYS A 585 4.33 -0.50 5.35
CA CYS A 585 4.50 -0.78 6.76
C CYS A 585 4.46 0.52 7.58
N MET A 586 3.60 0.58 8.59
CA MET A 586 3.50 1.71 9.53
C MET A 586 3.83 1.24 10.95
N GLU A 587 4.50 2.08 11.73
CA GLU A 587 4.56 1.93 13.18
C GLU A 587 3.29 2.57 13.75
N LYS A 588 2.65 1.91 14.72
CA LYS A 588 1.41 2.40 15.33
C LYS A 588 1.57 3.86 15.80
N ASP A 589 0.74 4.75 15.25
CA ASP A 589 0.71 6.19 15.52
C ASP A 589 2.03 6.96 15.25
N ARG A 590 2.91 6.41 14.40
CA ARG A 590 4.25 6.98 14.13
C ARG A 590 4.64 6.86 12.64
N GLU A 591 5.81 7.40 12.31
CA GLU A 591 6.42 7.26 11.00
C GLU A 591 6.72 5.78 10.64
N PRO A 592 6.82 5.43 9.35
CA PRO A 592 7.21 4.09 8.93
C PRO A 592 8.52 3.60 9.57
N PRO A 593 8.59 2.33 10.02
CA PRO A 593 9.76 1.77 10.69
C PRO A 593 10.89 1.50 9.67
N ARG A 594 11.66 2.54 9.34
CA ARG A 594 12.74 2.48 8.33
C ARG A 594 13.78 1.43 8.67
N GLY A 595 14.09 0.57 7.71
CA GLY A 595 15.08 -0.49 7.85
C GLY A 595 14.53 -1.75 8.52
N LEU A 596 13.22 -1.81 8.80
CA LEU A 596 12.57 -3.02 9.31
C LEU A 596 12.70 -4.13 8.28
N GLN A 597 13.09 -5.31 8.75
CA GLN A 597 13.40 -6.44 7.91
C GLN A 597 12.27 -7.44 7.95
N PHE A 598 11.78 -7.80 6.77
CA PHE A 598 10.82 -8.88 6.60
C PHE A 598 11.48 -10.07 5.93
N ILE A 599 11.04 -11.26 6.34
CA ILE A 599 11.33 -12.51 5.65
C ILE A 599 10.03 -13.20 5.26
N LEU A 600 10.08 -13.86 4.11
CA LEU A 600 8.99 -14.64 3.55
C LEU A 600 9.47 -16.04 3.25
N GLY A 601 8.66 -17.03 3.60
CA GLY A 601 8.98 -18.44 3.36
C GLY A 601 7.77 -19.35 3.38
N THR A 602 8.03 -20.65 3.28
CA THR A 602 7.01 -21.70 3.47
C THR A 602 7.13 -22.29 4.86
N LYS A 603 6.14 -23.10 5.27
CA LYS A 603 6.19 -23.81 6.56
C LYS A 603 7.43 -24.71 6.71
N GLN A 604 7.96 -25.23 5.59
CA GLN A 604 9.16 -26.08 5.58
C GLN A 604 10.46 -25.26 5.54
N ARG A 605 10.46 -24.15 4.79
CA ARG A 605 11.59 -23.23 4.65
C ARG A 605 11.12 -21.81 5.00
N PRO A 606 11.19 -21.41 6.28
CA PRO A 606 10.57 -20.18 6.79
C PRO A 606 11.25 -18.89 6.29
N HIS A 607 12.43 -19.03 5.69
CA HIS A 607 13.15 -17.95 5.01
C HIS A 607 13.37 -18.45 3.58
N LEU A 608 12.97 -17.66 2.58
CA LEU A 608 13.22 -17.84 1.15
C LEU A 608 13.59 -16.52 0.49
N VAL A 609 12.91 -15.45 0.90
CA VAL A 609 13.12 -14.09 0.39
C VAL A 609 13.10 -13.12 1.57
N ASP A 610 13.91 -12.08 1.49
CA ASP A 610 13.98 -10.99 2.46
C ASP A 610 13.83 -9.62 1.77
N THR A 611 13.44 -8.62 2.55
CA THR A 611 13.39 -7.21 2.10
C THR A 611 13.50 -6.27 3.28
N LEU A 612 13.72 -5.00 2.95
CA LEU A 612 13.70 -3.86 3.85
C LEU A 612 12.47 -2.98 3.64
N VAL A 613 12.01 -2.36 4.73
CA VAL A 613 11.03 -1.28 4.71
C VAL A 613 11.73 0.06 4.48
N MET A 614 11.30 0.78 3.44
CA MET A 614 11.74 2.14 3.13
C MET A 614 11.10 3.16 4.07
N SER A 615 11.75 4.32 4.28
CA SER A 615 11.11 5.44 4.99
C SER A 615 9.97 6.03 4.18
N ASN A 616 10.14 6.13 2.85
CA ASN A 616 9.10 6.64 1.96
C ASN A 616 7.90 5.68 1.94
N LEU A 617 6.76 6.13 2.49
CA LEU A 617 5.48 5.41 2.51
C LEU A 617 5.53 4.02 3.19
N GLY A 618 6.60 3.70 3.94
CA GLY A 618 6.79 2.36 4.48
C GLY A 618 6.90 1.28 3.41
N TYR A 619 7.31 1.63 2.19
CA TYR A 619 7.24 0.72 1.05
C TYR A 619 8.23 -0.45 1.18
N TRP A 620 7.77 -1.64 0.80
CA TRP A 620 8.61 -2.83 0.66
C TRP A 620 8.09 -3.72 -0.49
N GLN A 621 8.96 -4.56 -1.05
CA GLN A 621 8.58 -5.52 -2.09
C GLN A 621 9.35 -6.84 -1.94
N MET A 622 8.74 -7.94 -2.36
CA MET A 622 9.37 -9.25 -2.40
C MET A 622 8.99 -9.99 -3.68
N LYS A 623 9.91 -10.80 -4.18
CA LYS A 623 9.65 -11.74 -5.27
C LYS A 623 8.89 -12.95 -4.74
N VAL A 624 7.79 -13.32 -5.39
CA VAL A 624 6.95 -14.46 -5.00
C VAL A 624 6.52 -15.26 -6.22
N SER A 625 6.27 -16.54 -6.03
CA SER A 625 5.57 -17.39 -6.99
C SER A 625 4.14 -17.67 -6.50
N PRO A 626 3.20 -18.09 -7.37
CA PRO A 626 1.90 -18.55 -6.94
C PRO A 626 2.01 -19.63 -5.86
N GLY A 627 1.28 -19.48 -4.76
CA GLY A 627 1.40 -20.36 -3.60
C GLY A 627 1.04 -19.69 -2.28
N VAL A 628 1.25 -20.44 -1.19
CA VAL A 628 0.96 -20.01 0.18
C VAL A 628 2.27 -19.75 0.92
N TRP A 629 2.38 -18.54 1.48
CA TRP A 629 3.59 -18.00 2.07
C TRP A 629 3.33 -17.52 3.50
N TYR A 630 4.38 -17.51 4.32
CA TYR A 630 4.39 -16.99 5.68
C TYR A 630 5.31 -15.79 5.75
N LEU A 631 4.76 -14.64 6.10
CA LEU A 631 5.50 -13.39 6.33
C LEU A 631 5.75 -13.22 7.83
N GLN A 632 6.97 -12.84 8.19
CA GLN A 632 7.39 -12.60 9.57
C GLN A 632 8.55 -11.60 9.60
N LEU A 633 8.86 -11.08 10.80
CA LEU A 633 10.04 -10.25 11.02
C LEU A 633 11.31 -11.08 10.88
N ALA A 634 12.34 -10.52 10.28
CA ALA A 634 13.65 -11.16 10.25
C ALA A 634 14.21 -11.28 11.67
N PRO A 635 14.85 -12.42 12.02
CA PRO A 635 15.48 -12.58 13.33
C PRO A 635 16.64 -11.58 13.50
N GLY A 636 16.73 -10.98 14.69
CA GLY A 636 17.67 -9.92 15.01
C GLY A 636 16.94 -8.66 15.48
N ARG A 637 17.56 -7.48 15.29
CA ARG A 637 17.09 -6.20 15.82
C ARG A 637 15.63 -5.88 15.49
N SER A 638 15.16 -6.23 14.29
CA SER A 638 13.75 -6.07 13.90
C SER A 638 12.80 -6.86 14.79
N ALA A 639 13.08 -8.15 15.03
CA ALA A 639 12.29 -9.00 15.93
C ALA A 639 12.54 -8.68 17.42
N ASP A 640 13.66 -8.07 17.78
CA ASP A 640 13.95 -7.64 19.15
C ASP A 640 13.17 -6.38 19.54
N LEU A 641 12.98 -5.46 18.60
CA LEU A 641 12.29 -4.18 18.82
C LEU A 641 10.80 -4.26 18.53
N TYR A 642 10.38 -4.99 17.50
CA TYR A 642 9.00 -4.98 17.01
C TYR A 642 8.33 -6.34 17.20
N GLU A 643 7.01 -6.32 17.26
CA GLU A 643 6.16 -7.50 17.26
C GLU A 643 5.27 -7.51 16.00
N LEU A 644 5.26 -8.65 15.31
CA LEU A 644 4.38 -8.94 14.20
C LEU A 644 4.03 -10.44 14.21
N PRO A 645 2.78 -10.81 14.46
CA PRO A 645 2.32 -12.19 14.32
C PRO A 645 2.59 -12.70 12.90
N SER A 646 2.97 -13.98 12.75
CA SER A 646 3.18 -14.57 11.43
C SER A 646 1.90 -14.50 10.60
N LYS A 647 2.00 -13.89 9.40
CA LYS A 647 0.84 -13.70 8.51
C LYS A 647 0.90 -14.70 7.36
N LEU A 648 -0.21 -15.42 7.15
CA LEU A 648 -0.40 -16.33 6.01
C LEU A 648 -0.84 -15.52 4.77
N ILE A 649 -0.13 -15.66 3.67
CA ILE A 649 -0.38 -14.94 2.43
C ILE A 649 -0.53 -15.94 1.28
N ALA A 650 -1.71 -16.00 0.69
CA ALA A 650 -1.93 -16.68 -0.59
C ALA A 650 -1.69 -15.72 -1.77
N ILE A 651 -0.91 -16.17 -2.74
CA ILE A 651 -0.72 -15.57 -4.06
C ILE A 651 -1.43 -16.47 -5.07
N ASP A 652 -2.64 -16.09 -5.46
CA ASP A 652 -3.55 -16.84 -6.33
C ASP A 652 -3.90 -16.08 -7.62
N SER A 653 -3.30 -14.90 -7.83
CA SER A 653 -3.59 -14.02 -8.95
C SER A 653 -2.31 -13.43 -9.56
N LEU A 654 -2.29 -13.30 -10.89
CA LEU A 654 -1.24 -12.59 -11.63
C LEU A 654 -1.25 -11.07 -11.41
N ARG A 655 -2.23 -10.54 -10.67
CA ARG A 655 -2.31 -9.11 -10.30
C ARG A 655 -1.44 -8.77 -9.07
N GLY A 656 -0.69 -9.73 -8.54
CA GLY A 656 0.07 -9.56 -7.31
C GLY A 656 -0.84 -9.32 -6.11
N LYS A 657 -0.26 -8.84 -5.00
CA LYS A 657 -0.99 -8.50 -3.78
C LYS A 657 -0.31 -7.33 -3.09
N LEU A 658 -1.08 -6.32 -2.71
CA LEU A 658 -0.63 -5.18 -1.91
C LEU A 658 -1.05 -5.41 -0.46
N LEU A 659 -0.12 -5.27 0.48
CA LEU A 659 -0.37 -5.45 1.92
C LEU A 659 -0.13 -4.17 2.70
N HIS A 660 -1.05 -3.86 3.62
CA HIS A 660 -0.82 -2.86 4.66
C HIS A 660 -0.50 -3.59 5.96
N ILE A 661 0.65 -3.28 6.55
CA ILE A 661 1.16 -3.90 7.77
C ILE A 661 1.35 -2.80 8.80
N GLU A 662 0.76 -3.02 9.97
CA GLU A 662 1.06 -2.24 11.16
C GLU A 662 1.95 -3.09 12.07
N VAL A 663 2.98 -2.47 12.63
CA VAL A 663 3.85 -3.07 13.64
C VAL A 663 3.88 -2.21 14.90
N GLN A 664 4.11 -2.85 16.03
CA GLN A 664 4.23 -2.17 17.32
C GLN A 664 5.57 -2.52 17.95
N LYS A 665 6.22 -1.53 18.60
CA LYS A 665 7.40 -1.79 19.42
C LYS A 665 7.02 -2.61 20.65
N LYS A 666 7.91 -3.52 21.06
CA LYS A 666 7.76 -4.30 22.29
C LYS A 666 7.84 -3.39 23.51
N LYS A 667 7.14 -3.77 24.59
CA LYS A 667 7.12 -3.04 25.85
C LYS A 667 8.54 -2.83 26.41
N GLY A 668 8.89 -1.59 26.74
CA GLY A 668 10.22 -1.20 27.25
C GLY A 668 11.28 -0.92 26.17
N LYS A 669 10.90 -0.90 24.89
CA LYS A 669 11.76 -0.61 23.73
C LYS A 669 11.28 0.59 22.92
N GLU A 670 10.32 1.35 23.42
CA GLU A 670 9.58 2.40 22.70
C GLU A 670 10.49 3.56 22.23
N HIS A 671 11.56 3.83 22.99
CA HIS A 671 12.55 4.89 22.74
C HIS A 671 13.81 4.40 22.01
N GLU A 672 13.90 3.11 21.68
CA GLU A 672 15.06 2.59 20.93
C GLU A 672 14.85 2.72 19.42
N ASP A 673 15.83 3.27 18.70
CA ASP A 673 15.80 3.29 17.24
C ASP A 673 16.26 1.96 16.65
N LEU A 674 15.73 1.66 15.46
CA LEU A 674 16.08 0.46 14.72
C LEU A 674 17.49 0.56 14.11
N LEU A 675 17.92 1.78 13.75
CA LEU A 675 19.21 2.07 13.12
C LEU A 675 20.07 2.95 14.05
N ASN A 676 20.65 2.36 15.11
CA ASN A 676 21.45 3.09 16.11
C ASN A 676 22.90 3.38 15.64
N ALA A 677 23.49 4.47 16.13
CA ALA A 677 24.86 4.90 15.82
C ALA A 677 25.96 4.40 16.78
N ASP A 678 25.60 3.97 17.98
CA ASP A 678 26.58 3.70 19.05
C ASP A 678 27.27 2.32 18.97
N ASP A 679 26.82 1.44 18.08
CA ASP A 679 27.41 0.11 17.90
C ASP A 679 28.71 0.12 17.07
N ASP A 680 29.08 1.25 16.44
CA ASP A 680 30.32 1.34 15.65
C ASP A 680 31.59 1.46 16.53
N ASN A 681 31.47 1.86 17.80
CA ASN A 681 32.63 2.03 18.69
C ASN A 681 32.84 0.91 19.73
N HIS A 682 31.86 0.02 19.95
CA HIS A 682 31.94 -1.00 21.02
C HIS A 682 32.16 -2.44 20.54
N VAL A 683 32.24 -2.69 19.23
CA VAL A 683 32.45 -4.04 18.67
C VAL A 683 33.93 -4.46 18.65
N GLN A 684 34.88 -3.55 18.92
CA GLN A 684 36.31 -3.86 18.92
C GLN A 684 36.79 -4.65 20.16
N GLU A 685 36.00 -4.77 21.23
CA GLU A 685 36.45 -5.34 22.54
C GLU A 685 35.73 -6.63 23.00
N LYS A 686 34.86 -7.25 22.19
CA LYS A 686 34.27 -8.57 22.51
C LYS A 686 34.41 -9.58 21.38
N THR A 687 35.63 -9.76 20.89
CA THR A 687 36.04 -10.91 20.08
C THR A 687 36.19 -12.18 20.92
N ASP A 688 35.11 -12.63 21.56
CA ASP A 688 35.06 -13.98 22.16
C ASP A 688 33.66 -14.62 22.23
N ASN A 689 32.70 -14.18 21.41
CA ASN A 689 31.44 -14.91 21.23
C ASN A 689 31.16 -15.25 19.76
N LYS A 690 31.53 -16.47 19.37
CA LYS A 690 31.38 -17.08 18.02
C LYS A 690 29.92 -17.40 17.62
N GLY A 691 28.96 -16.51 17.90
CA GLY A 691 27.52 -16.77 17.69
C GLY A 691 26.81 -15.91 16.64
N TRP A 692 27.25 -14.66 16.40
CA TRP A 692 26.42 -13.68 15.68
C TRP A 692 26.64 -13.65 14.15
N ASN A 693 27.85 -13.96 13.67
CA ASN A 693 28.19 -13.83 12.24
C ASN A 693 28.08 -15.13 11.43
N THR A 694 27.98 -16.30 12.07
CA THR A 694 27.97 -17.58 11.34
C THR A 694 26.60 -17.98 10.83
N ASN A 695 25.51 -17.53 11.46
CA ASN A 695 24.15 -17.88 11.05
C ASN A 695 23.69 -17.03 9.85
N LEU A 696 23.92 -15.71 9.84
CA LEU A 696 23.54 -14.85 8.70
C LEU A 696 24.32 -15.16 7.42
N LEU A 697 25.65 -15.41 7.52
CA LEU A 697 26.49 -15.81 6.38
C LEU A 697 26.17 -17.22 5.87
N LYS A 698 25.88 -18.19 6.75
CA LYS A 698 25.35 -19.50 6.31
C LYS A 698 23.99 -19.36 5.65
N TRP A 699 23.14 -18.44 6.12
CA TRP A 699 21.76 -18.33 5.64
C TRP A 699 21.66 -17.61 4.30
N ALA A 700 22.42 -16.53 4.08
CA ALA A 700 22.54 -15.87 2.77
C ALA A 700 23.11 -16.81 1.70
N SER A 701 24.09 -17.67 2.06
CA SER A 701 24.63 -18.67 1.12
C SER A 701 23.63 -19.74 0.66
N SER A 702 22.49 -19.89 1.35
CA SER A 702 21.45 -20.88 1.04
C SER A 702 20.36 -20.38 0.08
N PHE A 703 20.27 -19.06 -0.16
CA PHE A 703 19.21 -18.44 -0.96
C PHE A 703 19.59 -18.08 -2.39
N ILE A 704 20.87 -18.10 -2.74
CA ILE A 704 21.36 -17.60 -4.04
C ILE A 704 21.85 -18.72 -4.99
N SER A 705 21.72 -20.00 -4.58
CA SER A 705 22.21 -21.14 -5.37
C SER A 705 21.07 -21.88 -6.09
N GLY A 706 20.52 -21.27 -7.13
CA GLY A 706 19.64 -21.93 -8.09
C GLY A 706 20.42 -22.73 -9.13
N ASP A 707 21.05 -23.84 -8.71
CA ASP A 707 21.32 -25.06 -9.51
C ASP A 707 22.19 -26.00 -8.64
N ALA A 708 21.55 -26.99 -8.01
CA ALA A 708 22.24 -27.94 -7.13
C ALA A 708 23.04 -29.02 -7.91
N SER A 709 22.99 -29.01 -9.24
CA SER A 709 23.66 -30.02 -10.07
C SER A 709 25.15 -29.70 -10.34
N LEU A 710 25.56 -28.42 -10.27
CA LEU A 710 26.93 -28.00 -10.55
C LEU A 710 27.88 -28.05 -9.33
N LYS A 711 27.35 -27.94 -8.10
CA LYS A 711 28.17 -28.00 -6.87
C LYS A 711 28.83 -29.36 -6.62
N LYS A 712 28.21 -30.47 -7.06
CA LYS A 712 28.80 -31.82 -6.91
C LYS A 712 30.01 -32.10 -7.82
N LYS A 713 30.27 -31.26 -8.83
CA LYS A 713 31.49 -31.34 -9.65
C LYS A 713 32.61 -30.40 -9.20
N ALA A 714 32.30 -29.36 -8.41
CA ALA A 714 33.29 -28.40 -7.92
C ALA A 714 34.07 -28.87 -6.68
N GLU A 715 33.50 -29.77 -5.86
CA GLU A 715 34.17 -30.28 -4.64
C GLU A 715 35.27 -31.34 -4.89
N LYS A 716 35.68 -31.57 -6.14
CA LYS A 716 36.73 -32.55 -6.47
C LYS A 716 38.00 -31.98 -7.12
N ASN A 717 38.12 -30.66 -7.25
CA ASN A 717 39.30 -29.99 -7.83
C ASN A 717 39.80 -28.82 -6.96
N THR A 718 40.03 -29.03 -5.67
CA THR A 718 40.81 -28.08 -4.85
C THR A 718 42.29 -28.45 -4.89
N ASP A 719 42.91 -28.22 -6.06
CA ASP A 719 44.37 -28.25 -6.26
C ASP A 719 44.79 -27.16 -7.27
N LEU A 720 44.22 -25.96 -7.13
CA LEU A 720 44.66 -24.76 -7.85
C LEU A 720 45.17 -23.70 -6.85
N LYS A 721 46.38 -23.23 -7.15
CA LYS A 721 47.27 -22.37 -6.37
C LYS A 721 46.71 -20.96 -6.13
N ASP A 722 47.10 -20.37 -5.00
CA ASP A 722 46.84 -19.01 -4.49
C ASP A 722 45.40 -18.67 -4.05
N ALA A 723 45.05 -19.06 -2.82
CA ALA A 723 43.89 -18.50 -2.15
C ALA A 723 44.13 -17.02 -1.86
N ARG A 724 43.41 -16.13 -2.57
CA ARG A 724 43.34 -14.68 -2.31
C ARG A 724 43.10 -14.42 -0.80
N GLN A 725 43.88 -13.53 -0.19
CA GLN A 725 43.86 -13.30 1.26
C GLN A 725 43.38 -11.89 1.61
N GLY A 726 42.64 -11.76 2.72
CA GLY A 726 42.12 -10.48 3.22
C GLY A 726 40.60 -10.37 3.15
N GLU A 727 40.07 -9.19 3.53
CA GLU A 727 38.63 -8.90 3.48
C GLU A 727 38.14 -8.76 2.03
N THR A 728 36.96 -9.32 1.74
CA THR A 728 36.36 -9.29 0.40
C THR A 728 36.02 -7.88 -0.05
N ILE A 729 36.54 -7.48 -1.23
CA ILE A 729 36.19 -6.20 -1.87
C ILE A 729 34.89 -6.40 -2.65
N ASN A 730 33.90 -5.54 -2.41
CA ASN A 730 32.60 -5.61 -3.07
C ASN A 730 32.49 -4.52 -4.14
N ILE A 731 32.34 -4.93 -5.40
CA ILE A 731 32.23 -4.03 -6.56
C ILE A 731 30.90 -4.28 -7.25
N PHE A 732 30.16 -3.24 -7.59
CA PHE A 732 28.96 -3.36 -8.41
C PHE A 732 29.08 -2.59 -9.71
N SER A 733 28.43 -3.10 -10.75
CA SER A 733 28.44 -2.49 -12.08
C SER A 733 27.18 -2.86 -12.86
N VAL A 734 26.97 -2.19 -13.99
CA VAL A 734 25.85 -2.42 -14.90
C VAL A 734 26.33 -2.26 -16.33
N ALA A 735 25.87 -3.15 -17.21
CA ALA A 735 26.06 -3.07 -18.65
C ALA A 735 24.72 -3.25 -19.35
N SER A 736 24.59 -2.64 -20.53
CA SER A 736 23.42 -2.76 -21.42
C SER A 736 23.95 -2.84 -22.85
N GLY A 737 23.67 -3.97 -23.51
CA GLY A 737 24.19 -4.29 -24.85
C GLY A 737 25.57 -4.95 -24.85
N HIS A 738 25.85 -5.68 -25.92
CA HIS A 738 27.01 -6.60 -26.01
C HIS A 738 28.36 -5.87 -25.94
N LEU A 739 28.44 -4.62 -26.43
CA LEU A 739 29.66 -3.83 -26.37
C LEU A 739 30.05 -3.47 -24.93
N TYR A 740 29.08 -3.05 -24.11
CA TYR A 740 29.34 -2.71 -22.71
C TYR A 740 29.59 -3.95 -21.87
N GLU A 741 28.99 -5.09 -22.18
CA GLU A 741 29.30 -6.37 -21.52
C GLU A 741 30.73 -6.84 -21.80
N ARG A 742 31.23 -6.57 -23.00
CA ARG A 742 32.63 -6.81 -23.37
C ARG A 742 33.59 -5.89 -22.61
N PHE A 743 33.26 -4.60 -22.48
CA PHE A 743 34.01 -3.71 -21.60
C PHE A 743 33.95 -4.17 -20.14
N LEU A 744 32.79 -4.61 -19.66
CA LEU A 744 32.60 -5.12 -18.30
C LEU A 744 33.51 -6.32 -17.98
N LYS A 745 33.66 -7.26 -18.94
CA LYS A 745 34.62 -8.37 -18.81
C LYS A 745 36.06 -7.87 -18.64
N ILE A 746 36.45 -6.86 -19.41
CA ILE A 746 37.78 -6.24 -19.33
C ILE A 746 37.96 -5.53 -17.99
N MET A 747 36.94 -4.81 -17.49
CA MET A 747 36.96 -4.16 -16.18
C MET A 747 37.22 -5.19 -15.07
N ILE A 748 36.49 -6.32 -15.08
CA ILE A 748 36.68 -7.44 -14.14
C ILE A 748 38.12 -7.94 -14.17
N LEU A 749 38.67 -8.21 -15.36
CA LEU A 749 40.06 -8.66 -15.51
C LEU A 749 41.05 -7.62 -14.96
N SER A 750 40.83 -6.34 -15.26
CA SER A 750 41.72 -5.27 -14.81
C SER A 750 41.77 -5.17 -13.29
N VAL A 751 40.65 -5.34 -12.59
CA VAL A 751 40.59 -5.40 -11.12
C VAL A 751 41.33 -6.62 -10.59
N LEU A 752 40.99 -7.81 -11.12
CA LEU A 752 41.50 -9.09 -10.60
C LEU A 752 43.00 -9.25 -10.77
N LYS A 753 43.61 -8.63 -11.78
CA LYS A 753 45.07 -8.62 -11.98
C LYS A 753 45.81 -7.65 -11.05
N LYS A 754 45.11 -6.73 -10.38
CA LYS A 754 45.71 -5.68 -9.53
C LYS A 754 45.50 -5.89 -8.04
N THR A 755 44.55 -6.73 -7.64
CA THR A 755 44.30 -7.05 -6.23
C THR A 755 44.57 -8.52 -5.92
N GLN A 756 45.11 -8.79 -4.73
CA GLN A 756 45.28 -10.14 -4.17
C GLN A 756 44.20 -10.49 -3.15
N ARG A 757 43.29 -9.54 -2.85
CA ARG A 757 42.13 -9.77 -1.98
C ARG A 757 41.03 -10.52 -2.73
N PRO A 758 40.17 -11.29 -2.03
CA PRO A 758 38.94 -11.82 -2.61
C PRO A 758 38.07 -10.68 -3.13
N VAL A 759 37.44 -10.86 -4.29
CA VAL A 759 36.54 -9.87 -4.88
C VAL A 759 35.18 -10.50 -5.12
N LYS A 760 34.12 -9.78 -4.77
CA LYS A 760 32.74 -10.12 -5.11
C LYS A 760 32.14 -9.05 -6.01
N PHE A 761 31.68 -9.46 -7.20
CA PHE A 761 31.02 -8.59 -8.17
C PHE A 761 29.49 -8.67 -8.07
N TRP A 762 28.83 -7.53 -8.10
CA TRP A 762 27.37 -7.43 -8.04
C TRP A 762 26.86 -6.80 -9.34
N PHE A 763 25.95 -7.46 -10.05
CA PHE A 763 25.44 -6.94 -11.33
C PHE A 763 23.93 -6.80 -11.33
N ILE A 764 23.43 -5.73 -11.97
CA ILE A 764 21.99 -5.52 -12.13
C ILE A 764 21.46 -6.46 -13.21
N LYS A 765 20.73 -7.49 -12.79
CA LYS A 765 20.31 -8.65 -13.61
C LYS A 765 19.54 -8.27 -14.87
N ASN A 766 18.67 -7.27 -14.79
CA ASN A 766 17.65 -6.97 -15.82
C ASN A 766 18.24 -6.44 -17.14
N TYR A 767 19.47 -5.92 -17.13
CA TYR A 767 20.09 -5.27 -18.29
C TYR A 767 21.15 -6.13 -18.98
N LEU A 768 21.52 -7.25 -18.36
CA LEU A 768 22.47 -8.21 -18.91
C LEU A 768 21.79 -9.13 -19.92
N SER A 769 22.50 -9.40 -21.01
CA SER A 769 22.13 -10.38 -22.03
C SER A 769 22.14 -11.80 -21.45
N PRO A 770 21.32 -12.71 -22.00
CA PRO A 770 21.40 -14.13 -21.66
C PRO A 770 22.81 -14.69 -21.84
N GLN A 771 23.49 -14.31 -22.93
CA GLN A 771 24.86 -14.75 -23.20
C GLN A 771 25.84 -14.36 -22.08
N PHE A 772 25.76 -13.14 -21.55
CA PHE A 772 26.62 -12.74 -20.43
C PHE A 772 26.30 -13.52 -19.15
N LYS A 773 25.01 -13.75 -18.87
CA LYS A 773 24.56 -14.55 -17.71
C LYS A 773 25.07 -16.00 -17.78
N ASP A 774 25.20 -16.55 -18.98
CA ASP A 774 25.76 -17.90 -19.19
C ASP A 774 27.29 -17.94 -19.07
N VAL A 775 27.99 -16.86 -19.42
CA VAL A 775 29.48 -16.80 -19.40
C VAL A 775 30.04 -16.47 -18.01
N ILE A 776 29.40 -15.59 -17.25
CA ILE A 776 29.92 -15.11 -15.96
C ILE A 776 30.19 -16.21 -14.90
N PRO A 777 29.41 -17.31 -14.79
CA PRO A 777 29.68 -18.36 -13.81
C PRO A 777 30.99 -19.11 -14.11
N HIS A 778 31.28 -19.33 -15.40
CA HIS A 778 32.52 -19.98 -15.83
C HIS A 778 33.72 -19.05 -15.66
N MET A 779 33.55 -17.75 -15.94
CA MET A 779 34.57 -16.74 -15.71
C MET A 779 34.90 -16.61 -14.21
N ALA A 780 33.89 -16.68 -13.34
CA ALA A 780 34.06 -16.67 -11.88
C ALA A 780 34.89 -17.85 -11.38
N LEU A 781 34.67 -19.04 -11.94
CA LEU A 781 35.45 -20.24 -11.62
C LEU A 781 36.90 -20.15 -12.13
N GLU A 782 37.12 -19.62 -13.35
CA GLU A 782 38.45 -19.53 -13.95
C GLU A 782 39.34 -18.50 -13.23
N TYR A 783 38.78 -17.35 -12.85
CA TYR A 783 39.54 -16.26 -12.24
C TYR A 783 39.43 -16.17 -10.71
N GLY A 784 38.63 -17.05 -10.09
CA GLY A 784 38.51 -17.18 -8.63
C GLY A 784 37.87 -15.95 -7.96
N PHE A 785 36.72 -15.49 -8.46
CA PHE A 785 35.93 -14.42 -7.84
C PHE A 785 34.49 -14.87 -7.56
N GLU A 786 33.81 -14.17 -6.65
CA GLU A 786 32.38 -14.40 -6.38
C GLU A 786 31.54 -13.40 -7.18
N TYR A 787 30.33 -13.79 -7.56
CA TYR A 787 29.40 -12.85 -8.18
C TYR A 787 27.96 -13.06 -7.69
N GLU A 788 27.14 -12.01 -7.86
CA GLU A 788 25.72 -12.06 -7.55
C GLU A 788 24.91 -11.15 -8.49
N LEU A 789 23.76 -11.66 -8.94
CA LEU A 789 22.84 -10.93 -9.81
C LEU A 789 21.70 -10.36 -8.97
N ILE A 790 21.68 -9.04 -8.82
CA ILE A 790 20.71 -8.30 -8.01
C ILE A 790 19.67 -7.62 -8.89
N THR A 791 18.46 -7.44 -8.37
CA THR A 791 17.39 -6.72 -9.06
C THR A 791 16.36 -6.20 -8.07
N TYR A 792 15.74 -5.08 -8.42
CA TYR A 792 14.69 -4.44 -7.65
C TYR A 792 13.68 -3.85 -8.64
N LYS A 793 12.37 -4.04 -8.46
CA LYS A 793 11.40 -3.41 -9.36
C LYS A 793 11.27 -1.93 -9.01
N TRP A 794 11.15 -1.09 -10.04
CA TRP A 794 10.80 0.31 -9.87
C TRP A 794 9.47 0.47 -9.09
N PRO A 795 9.46 1.15 -7.93
CA PRO A 795 8.23 1.32 -7.15
C PRO A 795 7.16 2.13 -7.88
N THR A 796 5.90 1.75 -7.74
CA THR A 796 4.78 2.38 -8.47
C THR A 796 4.52 3.84 -8.09
N TRP A 797 4.90 4.24 -6.88
CA TRP A 797 4.75 5.61 -6.39
C TRP A 797 5.86 6.56 -6.88
N LEU A 798 6.95 6.02 -7.42
CA LEU A 798 8.11 6.80 -7.87
C LEU A 798 8.00 7.05 -9.37
N HIS A 799 8.12 8.31 -9.81
CA HIS A 799 7.99 8.70 -11.21
C HIS A 799 8.96 7.93 -12.11
N LYS A 800 8.44 7.14 -13.05
CA LYS A 800 9.23 6.21 -13.86
C LYS A 800 9.77 6.90 -15.12
N GLN A 801 11.06 6.68 -15.41
CA GLN A 801 11.67 7.15 -16.66
C GLN A 801 11.21 6.31 -17.86
N LYS A 802 11.10 6.96 -19.03
CA LYS A 802 10.69 6.30 -20.29
C LYS A 802 11.88 5.70 -21.06
N GLU A 803 13.01 6.40 -21.06
CA GLU A 803 14.21 6.00 -21.79
C GLU A 803 15.04 5.00 -20.99
N LYS A 804 15.42 3.87 -21.61
CA LYS A 804 16.17 2.78 -20.94
C LYS A 804 17.46 3.27 -20.28
N GLN A 805 18.19 4.18 -20.92
CA GLN A 805 19.42 4.73 -20.38
C GLN A 805 19.21 5.54 -19.10
N ARG A 806 18.18 6.40 -19.05
CA ARG A 806 17.81 7.15 -17.83
C ARG A 806 17.35 6.22 -16.71
N ILE A 807 16.65 5.13 -17.06
CA ILE A 807 16.29 4.08 -16.08
C ILE A 807 17.57 3.46 -15.48
N ILE A 808 18.54 3.04 -16.32
CA ILE A 808 19.82 2.46 -15.85
C ILE A 808 20.57 3.42 -14.93
N TRP A 809 20.68 4.70 -15.32
CA TRP A 809 21.29 5.73 -14.47
C TRP A 809 20.61 5.85 -13.11
N ALA A 810 19.28 5.80 -13.07
CA ALA A 810 18.55 5.86 -11.81
C ALA A 810 18.80 4.64 -10.93
N TYR A 811 18.90 3.45 -11.52
CA TYR A 811 19.25 2.22 -10.80
C TYR A 811 20.66 2.25 -10.18
N LYS A 812 21.60 3.02 -10.75
CA LYS A 812 22.92 3.19 -10.15
C LYS A 812 22.85 3.90 -8.79
N ILE A 813 21.81 4.71 -8.51
CA ILE A 813 21.82 5.60 -7.34
C ILE A 813 20.59 5.51 -6.41
N LEU A 814 19.37 5.33 -6.95
CA LEU A 814 18.14 5.47 -6.16
C LEU A 814 17.84 4.32 -5.20
N PHE A 815 18.37 3.12 -5.48
CA PHE A 815 17.97 1.88 -4.79
C PHE A 815 19.12 1.21 -4.04
N LEU A 816 20.24 1.91 -3.82
CA LEU A 816 21.45 1.36 -3.19
C LEU A 816 21.20 0.83 -1.77
N ASP A 817 20.27 1.42 -1.03
CA ASP A 817 19.88 0.98 0.31
C ASP A 817 19.17 -0.39 0.32
N VAL A 818 18.35 -0.66 -0.71
CA VAL A 818 17.42 -1.80 -0.76
C VAL A 818 17.81 -2.92 -1.74
N ILE A 819 18.62 -2.62 -2.76
CA ILE A 819 19.00 -3.62 -3.78
C ILE A 819 20.06 -4.60 -3.26
N PHE A 820 20.82 -4.18 -2.24
CA PHE A 820 21.84 -5.01 -1.59
C PHE A 820 21.35 -5.55 -0.25
N PRO A 821 21.80 -6.77 0.14
CA PRO A 821 21.50 -7.31 1.46
C PRO A 821 22.11 -6.44 2.56
N LEU A 822 21.51 -6.48 3.75
CA LEU A 822 21.98 -5.69 4.90
C LEU A 822 23.36 -6.07 5.40
N SER A 823 23.73 -7.34 5.24
CA SER A 823 25.06 -7.83 5.62
C SER A 823 26.18 -7.11 4.85
N LEU A 824 25.86 -6.52 3.68
CA LEU A 824 26.81 -5.73 2.91
C LEU A 824 26.89 -4.32 3.49
N ARG A 825 28.08 -3.98 4.02
CA ARG A 825 28.37 -2.70 4.68
C ARG A 825 28.90 -1.62 3.73
N LYS A 826 29.68 -2.02 2.72
CA LYS A 826 30.34 -1.08 1.79
C LYS A 826 30.47 -1.70 0.41
N VAL A 827 30.24 -0.91 -0.63
CA VAL A 827 30.35 -1.32 -2.03
C VAL A 827 30.96 -0.19 -2.87
N ILE A 828 31.69 -0.55 -3.93
CA ILE A 828 32.26 0.39 -4.90
C ILE A 828 31.54 0.24 -6.23
N PHE A 829 31.08 1.34 -6.81
CA PHE A 829 30.62 1.35 -8.19
C PHE A 829 31.79 1.57 -9.14
N VAL A 830 31.88 0.75 -10.19
CA VAL A 830 32.85 0.93 -11.28
C VAL A 830 32.10 0.81 -12.60
N ASP A 831 32.13 1.86 -13.42
CA ASP A 831 31.54 1.84 -14.76
C ASP A 831 32.19 0.76 -15.65
N ALA A 832 31.39 0.17 -16.55
CA ALA A 832 31.80 -1.00 -17.32
C ALA A 832 33.01 -0.73 -18.23
N ASP A 833 33.19 0.50 -18.69
CA ASP A 833 34.27 0.95 -19.58
C ASP A 833 35.50 1.50 -18.84
N GLN A 834 35.56 1.35 -17.50
CA GLN A 834 36.74 1.70 -16.74
C GLN A 834 37.82 0.63 -16.75
N ILE A 835 39.08 1.08 -16.73
CA ILE A 835 40.26 0.23 -16.56
C ILE A 835 40.95 0.57 -15.24
N VAL A 836 41.10 -0.44 -14.39
CA VAL A 836 41.72 -0.31 -13.06
C VAL A 836 43.20 -0.69 -13.13
N ARG A 837 44.07 0.20 -12.62
CA ARG A 837 45.54 0.04 -12.61
C ARG A 837 46.13 -0.16 -11.22
N THR A 838 45.33 0.02 -10.16
CA THR A 838 45.74 -0.05 -8.75
C THR A 838 44.99 -1.15 -8.00
N ASP A 839 45.42 -1.47 -6.77
CA ASP A 839 44.64 -2.32 -5.88
C ASP A 839 43.39 -1.57 -5.37
N MET A 840 42.20 -2.12 -5.69
CA MET A 840 40.91 -1.56 -5.24
C MET A 840 40.72 -1.64 -3.72
N GLY A 841 41.54 -2.43 -3.01
CA GLY A 841 41.57 -2.46 -1.55
C GLY A 841 41.85 -1.09 -0.95
N GLU A 842 42.71 -0.28 -1.58
CA GLU A 842 43.00 1.09 -1.13
C GLU A 842 41.76 1.99 -1.11
N LEU A 843 40.86 1.82 -2.08
CA LEU A 843 39.61 2.59 -2.14
C LEU A 843 38.57 2.03 -1.15
N TYR A 844 38.53 0.71 -1.01
CA TYR A 844 37.61 0.03 -0.11
C TYR A 844 37.86 0.41 1.37
N ASP A 845 39.12 0.51 1.76
CA ASP A 845 39.53 0.78 3.14
C ASP A 845 39.56 2.30 3.47
N MET A 846 39.28 3.17 2.48
CA MET A 846 39.33 4.61 2.65
C MET A 846 38.32 5.10 3.69
N ASP A 847 38.79 5.95 4.61
CA ASP A 847 37.95 6.64 5.60
C ASP A 847 37.20 7.81 4.95
N LEU A 848 35.87 7.65 4.83
CA LEU A 848 34.97 8.62 4.21
C LEU A 848 34.55 9.76 5.16
N LYS A 849 35.14 9.85 6.34
CA LYS A 849 34.88 10.90 7.36
C LYS A 849 33.39 11.01 7.71
N GLY A 850 32.75 9.85 7.87
CA GLY A 850 31.33 9.73 8.21
C GLY A 850 30.35 10.13 7.10
N ARG A 851 30.81 10.34 5.85
CA ARG A 851 29.95 10.64 4.71
C ARG A 851 29.48 9.34 4.03
N PRO A 852 28.21 9.25 3.62
CA PRO A 852 27.65 8.01 3.05
C PRO A 852 28.15 7.70 1.63
N LEU A 853 28.61 8.73 0.89
CA LEU A 853 29.04 8.63 -0.49
C LEU A 853 30.44 9.22 -0.67
N ALA A 854 31.22 8.65 -1.58
CA ALA A 854 32.50 9.22 -2.00
C ALA A 854 32.67 9.17 -3.51
N TYR A 855 32.89 10.32 -4.15
CA TYR A 855 32.98 10.44 -5.61
C TYR A 855 34.26 11.18 -6.02
N THR A 856 34.70 10.97 -7.26
CA THR A 856 35.86 11.71 -7.81
C THR A 856 35.39 13.02 -8.44
N PRO A 857 36.00 14.18 -8.10
CA PRO A 857 35.70 15.44 -8.76
C PRO A 857 36.19 15.47 -10.21
N PHE A 858 35.57 16.32 -11.05
CA PHE A 858 36.05 16.57 -12.40
C PHE A 858 37.47 17.16 -12.42
N CYS A 859 38.31 16.67 -13.33
CA CYS A 859 39.60 17.27 -13.64
C CYS A 859 39.45 18.72 -14.14
N ASP A 860 40.29 19.61 -13.62
CA ASP A 860 40.35 21.02 -14.01
C ASP A 860 41.67 21.44 -14.66
N ASN A 861 42.54 20.47 -14.97
CA ASN A 861 43.91 20.71 -15.42
C ASN A 861 44.12 20.63 -16.94
N ASN A 862 43.10 20.29 -17.75
CA ASN A 862 43.15 20.41 -19.22
C ASN A 862 42.54 21.75 -19.67
N LYS A 863 43.38 22.71 -20.08
CA LYS A 863 42.92 24.07 -20.45
C LYS A 863 42.08 24.12 -21.73
N GLU A 864 42.23 23.15 -22.62
CA GLU A 864 41.49 23.11 -23.89
C GLU A 864 39.99 22.88 -23.69
N MET A 865 39.61 22.30 -22.54
CA MET A 865 38.22 22.00 -22.20
C MET A 865 37.54 23.06 -21.32
N ASP A 866 38.19 24.20 -21.06
CA ASP A 866 37.63 25.27 -20.20
C ASP A 866 36.22 25.71 -20.64
N GLY A 867 35.99 25.84 -21.96
CA GLY A 867 34.70 26.26 -22.53
C GLY A 867 33.56 25.24 -22.34
N TYR A 868 33.87 23.97 -22.09
CA TYR A 868 32.88 22.90 -21.90
C TYR A 868 32.58 22.63 -20.41
N ARG A 869 33.26 23.32 -19.47
CA ARG A 869 33.03 23.15 -18.02
C ARG A 869 31.78 23.88 -17.54
N PHE A 870 30.62 23.35 -17.93
CA PHE A 870 29.32 23.92 -17.59
C PHE A 870 29.10 24.10 -16.08
N TRP A 871 29.72 23.26 -15.23
CA TRP A 871 29.59 23.35 -13.77
C TRP A 871 30.33 24.53 -13.14
N LYS A 872 31.22 25.22 -13.87
CA LYS A 872 31.92 26.42 -13.38
C LYS A 872 31.16 27.73 -13.68
N GLN A 873 29.97 27.65 -14.29
CA GLN A 873 29.13 28.79 -14.64
C GLN A 873 27.64 28.50 -14.41
N GLY A 874 26.81 29.55 -14.43
CA GLY A 874 25.36 29.45 -14.31
C GLY A 874 24.88 28.70 -13.06
N PHE A 875 23.79 27.94 -13.22
CA PHE A 875 23.08 27.25 -12.14
C PHE A 875 24.00 26.42 -11.22
N TRP A 876 24.85 25.56 -11.79
CA TRP A 876 25.68 24.64 -11.00
C TRP A 876 26.69 25.37 -10.11
N LYS A 877 27.29 26.46 -10.60
CA LYS A 877 28.22 27.27 -9.81
C LYS A 877 27.50 27.88 -8.58
N ASP A 878 26.33 28.46 -8.80
CA ASP A 878 25.56 29.15 -7.78
C ASP A 878 24.97 28.17 -6.75
N HIS A 879 24.48 27.01 -7.23
CA HIS A 879 23.93 25.95 -6.38
C HIS A 879 25.00 25.27 -5.52
N LEU A 880 26.17 24.94 -6.10
CA LEU A 880 27.23 24.22 -5.38
C LEU A 880 27.96 25.07 -4.34
N ARG A 881 27.92 26.40 -4.43
CA ARG A 881 28.51 27.34 -3.46
C ARG A 881 29.95 26.99 -3.07
N GLY A 882 30.78 26.69 -4.08
CA GLY A 882 32.18 26.33 -3.91
C GLY A 882 32.45 24.83 -3.67
N ARG A 883 31.43 23.98 -3.59
CA ARG A 883 31.60 22.52 -3.59
C ARG A 883 31.95 22.01 -4.99
N PRO A 884 32.74 20.94 -5.10
CA PRO A 884 33.10 20.38 -6.40
C PRO A 884 31.92 19.65 -7.06
N TYR A 885 31.93 19.65 -8.39
CA TYR A 885 31.05 18.82 -9.21
C TYR A 885 31.74 17.48 -9.49
N HIS A 886 31.08 16.38 -9.16
CA HIS A 886 31.65 15.03 -9.15
C HIS A 886 31.17 14.17 -10.33
N ILE A 887 31.95 13.15 -10.69
CA ILE A 887 31.69 12.21 -11.81
C ILE A 887 31.14 10.88 -11.28
N SER A 888 30.09 10.33 -11.92
CA SER A 888 29.42 9.09 -11.50
C SER A 888 30.09 7.79 -11.98
N ALA A 889 31.22 7.86 -12.66
CA ALA A 889 31.89 6.69 -13.23
C ALA A 889 32.56 5.79 -12.17
N LEU A 890 33.05 6.38 -11.07
CA LEU A 890 33.65 5.67 -9.93
C LEU A 890 33.21 6.34 -8.63
N TYR A 891 32.59 5.58 -7.73
CA TYR A 891 32.24 6.06 -6.39
C TYR A 891 32.14 4.93 -5.36
N VAL A 892 32.28 5.29 -4.09
CA VAL A 892 32.13 4.39 -2.94
C VAL A 892 30.84 4.71 -2.21
N VAL A 893 30.14 3.68 -1.78
CA VAL A 893 28.94 3.77 -0.96
C VAL A 893 29.21 3.05 0.36
N ASP A 894 29.21 3.80 1.46
CA ASP A 894 29.11 3.22 2.79
C ASP A 894 27.63 2.92 3.04
N LEU A 895 27.21 1.69 2.75
CA LEU A 895 25.80 1.27 2.84
C LEU A 895 25.27 1.34 4.27
N ALA A 896 26.12 1.10 5.27
CA ALA A 896 25.73 1.25 6.67
C ALA A 896 25.35 2.71 6.95
N LYS A 897 26.24 3.65 6.59
CA LYS A 897 25.98 5.08 6.78
C LYS A 897 24.85 5.58 5.89
N PHE A 898 24.78 5.12 4.64
CA PHE A 898 23.76 5.49 3.66
C PHE A 898 22.33 5.13 4.12
N ARG A 899 22.15 3.94 4.70
CA ARG A 899 20.87 3.50 5.30
C ARG A 899 20.59 4.26 6.61
N GLN A 900 21.61 4.45 7.45
CA GLN A 900 21.47 5.17 8.71
C GLN A 900 20.99 6.62 8.50
N THR A 901 21.59 7.35 7.57
CA THR A 901 21.25 8.76 7.29
C THR A 901 20.09 8.92 6.30
N ALA A 902 19.38 7.84 5.95
CA ALA A 902 18.31 7.85 4.96
C ALA A 902 18.70 8.52 3.63
N ALA A 903 19.95 8.35 3.20
CA ALA A 903 20.45 9.01 2.00
C ALA A 903 19.65 8.56 0.75
N GLY A 904 19.30 7.28 0.67
CA GLY A 904 18.47 6.72 -0.40
C GLY A 904 17.06 7.33 -0.44
N ASP A 905 16.37 7.42 0.69
CA ASP A 905 15.05 8.06 0.76
C ASP A 905 15.11 9.55 0.37
N ASN A 906 16.12 10.30 0.86
CA ASN A 906 16.32 11.70 0.49
C ASN A 906 16.57 11.87 -1.03
N LEU A 907 17.41 11.01 -1.63
CA LEU A 907 17.65 11.02 -3.07
C LEU A 907 16.38 10.72 -3.86
N ARG A 908 15.54 9.79 -3.40
CA ARG A 908 14.24 9.47 -4.03
C ARG A 908 13.26 10.64 -3.95
N VAL A 909 13.19 11.37 -2.83
CA VAL A 909 12.34 12.58 -2.71
C VAL A 909 12.81 13.71 -3.63
N VAL A 910 14.13 13.97 -3.66
CA VAL A 910 14.70 14.98 -4.57
C VAL A 910 14.43 14.60 -6.03
N TYR A 911 14.66 13.34 -6.39
CA TYR A 911 14.37 12.83 -7.72
C TYR A 911 12.89 12.96 -8.09
N GLU A 912 11.96 12.59 -7.20
CA GLU A 912 10.51 12.69 -7.45
C GLU A 912 10.08 14.14 -7.71
N THR A 913 10.74 15.08 -7.04
CA THR A 913 10.48 16.52 -7.20
C THR A 913 10.99 17.03 -8.56
N LEU A 914 12.21 16.65 -8.96
CA LEU A 914 12.86 17.16 -10.17
C LEU A 914 12.36 16.46 -11.44
N SER A 915 12.20 15.14 -11.40
CA SER A 915 12.01 14.29 -12.59
C SER A 915 10.71 14.53 -13.36
N LYS A 916 9.77 15.29 -12.80
CA LYS A 916 8.53 15.72 -13.46
C LYS A 916 8.81 16.70 -14.62
N ASP A 917 9.90 17.46 -14.53
CA ASP A 917 10.41 18.22 -15.67
C ASP A 917 11.33 17.32 -16.51
N PRO A 918 11.00 17.03 -17.79
CA PRO A 918 11.82 16.19 -18.65
C PRO A 918 13.20 16.78 -18.95
N ASN A 919 13.39 18.09 -18.82
CA ASN A 919 14.68 18.76 -19.05
C ASN A 919 15.58 18.78 -17.79
N SER A 920 15.09 18.28 -16.67
CA SER A 920 15.88 18.14 -15.45
C SER A 920 16.81 16.92 -15.52
N LEU A 921 17.90 16.96 -14.74
CA LEU A 921 18.81 15.83 -14.54
C LEU A 921 19.31 15.27 -15.89
N SER A 922 20.06 16.07 -16.65
CA SER A 922 20.58 15.69 -17.96
C SER A 922 21.34 14.36 -17.90
N ASN A 923 22.23 14.23 -16.91
CA ASN A 923 22.89 12.97 -16.56
C ASN A 923 22.45 12.56 -15.17
N LEU A 924 21.37 11.79 -15.07
CA LEU A 924 20.65 11.59 -13.81
C LEU A 924 21.51 11.00 -12.67
N ASP A 925 22.38 10.03 -12.97
CA ASP A 925 23.28 9.39 -12.02
C ASP A 925 24.37 10.33 -11.48
N GLN A 926 24.68 11.40 -12.22
CA GLN A 926 25.68 12.40 -11.84
C GLN A 926 25.04 13.65 -11.24
N ASP A 927 23.98 14.17 -11.86
CA ASP A 927 23.33 15.42 -11.47
C ASP A 927 22.57 15.28 -10.15
N LEU A 928 21.91 14.13 -9.90
CA LEU A 928 21.16 13.92 -8.67
C LEU A 928 22.03 14.00 -7.41
N PRO A 929 23.14 13.25 -7.28
CA PRO A 929 24.00 13.37 -6.10
C PRO A 929 24.68 14.74 -6.02
N ASN A 930 25.03 15.38 -7.15
CA ASN A 930 25.61 16.73 -7.14
C ASN A 930 24.60 17.80 -6.68
N TYR A 931 23.33 17.67 -7.05
CA TYR A 931 22.27 18.55 -6.58
C TYR A 931 22.02 18.36 -5.08
N ALA A 932 21.98 17.10 -4.64
CA ALA A 932 21.67 16.72 -3.27
C ALA A 932 22.83 16.89 -2.28
N GLN A 933 24.01 17.37 -2.68
CA GLN A 933 25.20 17.45 -1.80
C GLN A 933 24.95 18.14 -0.45
N HIS A 934 24.05 19.13 -0.42
CA HIS A 934 23.72 19.88 0.80
C HIS A 934 22.97 19.04 1.84
N THR A 935 22.19 18.04 1.40
CA THR A 935 21.42 17.13 2.26
C THR A 935 22.09 15.76 2.38
N VAL A 936 22.73 15.26 1.32
CA VAL A 936 23.47 14.00 1.25
C VAL A 936 24.95 14.31 0.97
N PRO A 937 25.80 14.40 2.02
CA PRO A 937 27.19 14.79 1.85
C PRO A 937 28.03 13.79 1.05
N ILE A 938 28.90 14.31 0.19
CA ILE A 938 29.84 13.52 -0.62
C ILE A 938 31.28 13.75 -0.12
N PHE A 939 32.04 12.69 0.09
CA PHE A 939 33.48 12.73 0.27
C PHE A 939 34.16 12.84 -1.10
N SER A 940 34.96 13.89 -1.32
CA SER A 940 35.68 14.08 -2.58
C SER A 940 36.94 13.23 -2.60
N LEU A 941 36.98 12.24 -3.50
CA LEU A 941 38.13 11.36 -3.67
C LEU A 941 39.33 12.12 -4.29
N PRO A 942 40.57 11.68 -4.01
CA PRO A 942 41.76 12.22 -4.68
C PRO A 942 41.66 12.09 -6.21
N GLN A 943 42.16 13.09 -6.95
CA GLN A 943 42.02 13.16 -8.41
C GLN A 943 42.67 11.98 -9.14
N GLU A 944 43.70 11.35 -8.56
CA GLU A 944 44.34 10.16 -9.14
C GLU A 944 43.39 8.96 -9.31
N TRP A 945 42.27 8.93 -8.59
CA TRP A 945 41.29 7.84 -8.68
C TRP A 945 40.53 7.81 -9.99
N LEU A 946 40.47 8.91 -10.75
CA LEU A 946 39.78 8.94 -12.04
C LEU A 946 40.53 9.83 -13.04
N TRP A 947 40.91 9.23 -14.15
CA TRP A 947 41.49 9.96 -15.28
C TRP A 947 40.68 9.71 -16.55
N CYS A 948 40.34 10.77 -17.29
CA CYS A 948 39.86 10.67 -18.66
C CYS A 948 40.64 11.64 -19.56
N GLU A 949 40.96 11.19 -20.77
CA GLU A 949 41.71 11.97 -21.77
C GLU A 949 41.11 13.34 -22.07
N SER A 950 39.77 13.43 -22.13
CA SER A 950 39.13 14.69 -22.45
C SER A 950 39.38 15.73 -21.36
N TRP A 951 39.19 15.40 -20.09
CA TRP A 951 39.17 16.39 -19.00
C TRP A 951 40.50 16.52 -18.25
N CYS A 952 41.32 15.47 -18.24
CA CYS A 952 42.55 15.40 -17.45
C CYS A 952 43.79 15.58 -18.32
N GLY A 953 44.73 16.41 -17.88
CA GLY A 953 45.99 16.63 -18.60
C GLY A 953 46.84 15.35 -18.73
N ASN A 954 47.50 15.16 -19.87
CA ASN A 954 48.31 13.97 -20.13
C ASN A 954 49.42 13.71 -19.09
N ALA A 955 49.96 14.76 -18.46
CA ALA A 955 50.98 14.63 -17.42
C ALA A 955 50.49 13.90 -16.15
N THR A 956 49.18 13.78 -15.91
CA THR A 956 48.63 13.06 -14.76
C THR A 956 48.29 11.60 -15.06
N LYS A 957 48.30 11.18 -16.33
CA LYS A 957 47.94 9.82 -16.76
C LYS A 957 48.80 8.72 -16.11
N ALA A 958 50.09 8.99 -15.91
CA ALA A 958 51.02 8.04 -15.29
C ALA A 958 50.71 7.76 -13.82
N ARG A 959 50.02 8.69 -13.13
CA ARG A 959 49.59 8.56 -11.73
C ARG A 959 48.13 8.09 -11.61
N ALA A 960 47.44 7.84 -12.72
CA ALA A 960 46.04 7.45 -12.73
C ALA A 960 45.87 6.02 -12.18
N LYS A 961 45.02 5.89 -11.16
CA LYS A 961 44.63 4.63 -10.54
C LYS A 961 43.51 3.92 -11.32
N THR A 962 42.59 4.69 -11.89
CA THR A 962 41.61 4.20 -12.87
C THR A 962 41.52 5.13 -14.07
N ILE A 963 41.16 4.58 -15.23
CA ILE A 963 40.96 5.33 -16.47
C ILE A 963 39.54 5.10 -16.97
N ASP A 964 38.81 6.19 -17.17
CA ASP A 964 37.47 6.21 -17.74
C ASP A 964 37.52 6.60 -19.23
N LEU A 965 36.77 5.88 -20.05
CA LEU A 965 36.67 6.10 -21.49
C LEU A 965 35.55 7.09 -21.81
N CYS A 966 35.68 8.29 -21.27
CA CYS A 966 34.66 9.32 -21.41
C CYS A 966 34.55 9.84 -22.84
N ASN A 967 33.34 10.26 -23.23
CA ASN A 967 33.08 10.82 -24.55
C ASN A 967 33.82 12.16 -24.73
N ASN A 968 34.39 12.38 -25.91
CA ASN A 968 35.06 13.62 -26.25
C ASN A 968 34.05 14.60 -26.89
N PRO A 969 33.86 15.82 -26.34
CA PRO A 969 32.94 16.80 -26.92
C PRO A 969 33.44 17.41 -28.24
N MET A 970 34.74 17.31 -28.54
CA MET A 970 35.37 17.86 -29.74
C MET A 970 35.49 16.84 -30.89
N THR A 971 35.40 15.54 -30.61
CA THR A 971 35.61 14.48 -31.62
C THR A 971 34.57 13.37 -31.48
N LYS A 972 34.21 12.70 -32.58
CA LYS A 972 33.25 11.57 -32.60
C LYS A 972 33.94 10.22 -32.73
N GLU A 973 35.10 10.04 -32.10
CA GLU A 973 35.81 8.76 -32.12
C GLU A 973 34.99 7.65 -31.41
N PRO A 974 34.77 6.48 -32.03
CA PRO A 974 34.10 5.36 -31.38
C PRO A 974 34.88 4.84 -30.15
N LYS A 975 34.16 4.48 -29.07
CA LYS A 975 34.76 4.02 -27.80
C LYS A 975 35.80 2.90 -27.95
N LEU A 976 35.58 1.94 -28.85
CA LEU A 976 36.54 0.84 -29.10
C LEU A 976 37.87 1.33 -29.69
N GLN A 977 37.83 2.33 -30.57
CA GLN A 977 39.05 2.92 -31.15
C GLN A 977 39.79 3.72 -30.08
N GLY A 978 39.05 4.54 -29.33
CA GLY A 978 39.58 5.27 -28.19
C GLY A 978 40.22 4.35 -27.14
N ALA A 979 39.59 3.23 -26.79
CA ALA A 979 40.13 2.28 -25.82
C ALA A 979 41.52 1.76 -26.19
N LYS A 980 41.69 1.31 -27.44
CA LYS A 980 42.98 0.79 -27.96
C LYS A 980 44.08 1.86 -27.98
N ARG A 981 43.71 3.11 -28.28
CA ARG A 981 44.64 4.24 -28.36
C ARG A 981 45.03 4.79 -26.99
N ILE A 982 44.06 4.91 -26.08
CA ILE A 982 44.24 5.53 -24.77
C ILE A 982 44.93 4.56 -23.80
N VAL A 983 44.59 3.28 -23.82
CA VAL A 983 45.06 2.29 -22.84
C VAL A 983 45.77 1.16 -23.59
N PRO A 984 47.11 1.16 -23.67
CA PRO A 984 47.86 0.14 -24.42
C PRO A 984 47.57 -1.30 -23.96
N GLU A 985 47.44 -1.52 -22.64
CA GLU A 985 47.14 -2.83 -22.07
C GLU A 985 45.70 -3.33 -22.32
N TRP A 986 44.83 -2.48 -22.88
CA TRP A 986 43.45 -2.86 -23.19
C TRP A 986 43.38 -3.97 -24.23
N VAL A 987 44.29 -3.96 -25.22
CA VAL A 987 44.33 -4.97 -26.28
C VAL A 987 44.59 -6.37 -25.71
N ASP A 988 45.47 -6.47 -24.71
CA ASP A 988 45.81 -7.73 -24.05
C ASP A 988 44.63 -8.26 -23.23
N PHE A 989 43.96 -7.39 -22.46
CA PHE A 989 42.76 -7.78 -21.72
C PHE A 989 41.62 -8.20 -22.63
N ASP A 990 41.44 -7.50 -23.76
CA ASP A 990 40.42 -7.80 -24.75
C ASP A 990 40.68 -9.15 -25.44
N ALA A 991 41.93 -9.44 -25.79
CA ALA A 991 42.33 -10.74 -26.35
C ALA A 991 42.08 -11.88 -25.36
N GLU A 992 42.44 -11.69 -24.09
CA GLU A 992 42.20 -12.67 -23.03
C GLU A 992 40.70 -12.92 -22.80
N ALA A 993 39.91 -11.85 -22.64
CA ALA A 993 38.47 -11.95 -22.44
C ALA A 993 37.78 -12.67 -23.61
N ARG A 994 38.20 -12.40 -24.85
CA ARG A 994 37.68 -13.11 -26.05
C ARG A 994 38.05 -14.58 -26.03
N HIS A 995 39.32 -14.90 -25.79
CA HIS A 995 39.80 -16.28 -25.81
C HIS A 995 39.07 -17.14 -24.76
N VAL A 996 38.87 -16.60 -23.55
CA VAL A 996 38.08 -17.26 -22.50
C VAL A 996 36.61 -17.39 -22.90
N THR A 997 36.00 -16.32 -23.42
CA THR A 997 34.60 -16.36 -23.89
C THR A 997 34.40 -17.45 -24.96
N ALA A 998 35.26 -17.50 -25.98
CA ALA A 998 35.17 -18.48 -27.06
C ALA A 998 35.37 -19.92 -26.56
N ARG A 999 36.30 -20.12 -25.61
CA ARG A 999 36.52 -21.42 -24.97
C ARG A 999 35.30 -21.90 -24.19
N ILE A 1000 34.63 -21.00 -23.47
CA ILE A 1000 33.41 -21.29 -22.71
C ILE A 1000 32.23 -21.62 -23.64
N LEU A 1001 32.09 -20.86 -24.73
CA LEU A 1001 31.01 -21.03 -25.71
C LEU A 1001 31.26 -22.17 -26.72
N GLY A 1002 32.46 -22.76 -26.75
CA GLY A 1002 32.83 -23.83 -27.69
C GLY A 1002 33.05 -23.34 -29.13
N GLU A 1003 33.37 -22.07 -29.31
CA GLU A 1003 33.61 -21.45 -30.63
C GLU A 1003 35.10 -21.59 -31.04
N HIS A 1004 35.38 -21.94 -32.29
CA HIS A 1004 36.74 -21.92 -32.85
C HIS A 1004 37.20 -20.47 -33.05
N VAL A 1005 38.25 -20.05 -32.34
CA VAL A 1005 38.86 -18.73 -32.55
C VAL A 1005 39.70 -18.78 -33.83
N GLU A 1006 39.22 -18.20 -34.92
CA GLU A 1006 40.07 -17.85 -36.06
C GLU A 1006 40.93 -16.62 -35.68
N GLU A 1007 42.25 -16.79 -35.66
CA GLU A 1007 43.19 -15.67 -35.54
C GLU A 1007 43.07 -14.77 -36.78
N ILE A 1008 42.50 -13.58 -36.60
CA ILE A 1008 42.57 -12.53 -37.63
C ILE A 1008 44.01 -12.04 -37.67
N ALA A 1009 44.78 -12.52 -38.65
CA ALA A 1009 46.09 -11.97 -38.99
C ALA A 1009 45.95 -10.49 -39.37
N GLU A 1010 46.82 -9.66 -38.79
CA GLU A 1010 46.93 -8.23 -39.06
C GLU A 1010 47.07 -7.97 -40.58
N ALA A 1011 46.12 -7.22 -41.15
CA ALA A 1011 46.27 -6.67 -42.49
C ALA A 1011 47.32 -5.55 -42.46
N THR A 1012 48.48 -5.81 -43.06
CA THR A 1012 49.52 -4.84 -43.39
C THR A 1012 48.92 -3.68 -44.22
N PRO A 1013 49.26 -2.41 -43.95
CA PRO A 1013 48.78 -1.30 -44.78
C PRO A 1013 49.41 -1.37 -46.18
N PRO A 1014 48.67 -1.08 -47.26
CA PRO A 1014 49.24 -1.07 -48.59
C PRO A 1014 50.20 0.10 -48.76
N SER A 1015 51.36 -0.20 -49.33
CA SER A 1015 52.39 0.73 -49.76
C SER A 1015 51.85 1.78 -50.73
N SER A 1016 52.24 3.02 -50.50
CA SER A 1016 52.08 4.15 -51.41
C SER A 1016 52.81 3.92 -52.73
N GLU A 1017 52.07 3.76 -53.83
CA GLU A 1017 52.56 4.07 -55.17
C GLU A 1017 51.66 5.13 -55.81
N SER A 1018 52.33 6.22 -56.19
CA SER A 1018 51.85 7.33 -56.98
C SER A 1018 51.56 6.90 -58.41
N ASP A 1019 50.34 7.12 -58.89
CA ASP A 1019 50.14 7.66 -60.22
C ASP A 1019 48.74 8.25 -60.36
N ALA A 1020 48.70 9.56 -60.60
CA ALA A 1020 47.50 10.32 -60.91
C ALA A 1020 47.26 10.29 -62.44
N PRO A 1021 45.99 10.37 -62.84
CA PRO A 1021 45.66 11.34 -63.88
C PRO A 1021 44.52 12.26 -63.42
N LYS A 1022 44.73 13.56 -63.67
CA LYS A 1022 43.72 14.62 -63.57
C LYS A 1022 42.47 14.29 -64.40
N PRO A 1023 41.31 14.83 -64.00
CA PRO A 1023 40.40 15.38 -64.99
C PRO A 1023 40.04 16.84 -64.71
N ASP A 1024 39.71 17.49 -65.83
CA ASP A 1024 39.48 18.90 -66.03
C ASP A 1024 38.22 19.46 -65.38
N HIS A 1025 38.26 20.78 -65.20
CA HIS A 1025 37.14 21.67 -64.93
C HIS A 1025 36.03 21.54 -65.98
N GLU A 1026 34.77 21.56 -65.53
CA GLU A 1026 33.75 22.46 -66.10
C GLU A 1026 32.57 22.68 -65.13
N ASP A 1027 32.11 23.93 -65.14
CA ASP A 1027 31.10 24.56 -64.29
C ASP A 1027 29.71 23.92 -64.35
N SER A 1028 28.99 23.93 -63.23
CA SER A 1028 27.69 24.64 -63.17
C SER A 1028 27.17 24.73 -61.73
N SER A 1029 26.90 25.97 -61.35
CA SER A 1029 26.17 26.40 -60.17
C SER A 1029 24.71 25.98 -60.21
N GLN A 1030 24.18 25.52 -59.08
CA GLN A 1030 22.85 25.93 -58.61
C GLN A 1030 22.63 25.54 -57.15
N ASP A 1031 22.40 26.59 -56.35
CA ASP A 1031 21.93 26.57 -54.98
C ASP A 1031 20.59 25.81 -54.86
N ALA A 1032 20.54 24.86 -53.94
CA ALA A 1032 19.30 24.44 -53.30
C ALA A 1032 19.60 24.23 -51.81
N LYS A 1033 19.01 25.13 -51.01
CA LYS A 1033 18.79 24.97 -49.57
C LYS A 1033 18.15 23.61 -49.32
N ASP A 1034 18.64 22.88 -48.33
CA ASP A 1034 17.78 22.11 -47.46
C ASP A 1034 18.45 21.92 -46.09
N GLU A 1035 17.57 21.93 -45.10
CA GLU A 1035 17.78 21.93 -43.67
C GLU A 1035 18.53 20.68 -43.17
N LEU A 1036 19.39 20.88 -42.17
CA LEU A 1036 19.48 20.08 -40.94
C LEU A 1036 20.45 20.71 -39.93
#